data_AF-A0A3L7U7Y3-F1
#
_entry.id   AF-A0A3L7U7Y3-F1
#
_cell.length_a   1.000
_cell.length_b   1.000
_cell.length_c   1.000
_cell.angle_alpha   90.00
_cell.angle_beta   90.00
_cell.angle_gamma   90.00
#
_symmetry.space_group_name_H-M   'P 1'
#
loop_
_entity.id
_entity.type
_entity.pdbx_description
1 polymer ?
#
loop_
_entity_poly.entity_id
_entity_poly.type
_entity_poly.pdbx_seq_one_letter_code
_entity_poly.pdbx_strand_id
1 'polypeptide(L)'
;MSGSRQMVADPEILFAGRRTNRDRSGLVLFARAKWTKQAVWGSRGMCRRLSSAIKNFVPLRSAGLLRKVSEMRSSTWAFLGLTGVGVAVVVMILLRPDSASNVLPVGEPSNESLGSLKSESQSSPAAQPSVSDPAATSINLPPVEDKIKLVEATPHVAAAVVPLKFPTWPTPKLALVATGEQLGYFEPCGCTANQLGGMSRRASLFEKIRSLGWDVRGIDVGSVSRRTGAQAKLKFETTLEALRELKYVALGLGPEELKFEAGYLLSQHLSDSDEPLKFLGANLTFFGAKDFGTPLSSAIFEVNGIKVGVTSVMSDSIRKTVIPDMTLEETANAEMLWTDPSEALTTVLQEFADASVTVRILLAQTTLEESKKLAADFPTLTLIVRANGFGEGSDNAEMVGGVQLIEVGKKGKAAGVIGLYPDDAENPVRFELVPLSGELFSDSERMTQLMQGYQDRLKSEAIAKNDGTEPHPSGAIYVGAAKCGECHTKAYAIWKNTPHAHAFESLDPSFQRKGFERLQGVNKTFDPECIACHVTGWDPEEYLRYESGFVNEEFAADDAEKLLQGLLAGNQCENCHGPGNRHVEYIEADNKVAAINEVKVTLLQAEQICNKCHDGDNSPGFKFEKYWEDVKHYGTD
;
A
#
# COMPACT_ATOMS: atom_id res chain seq x y z
N MET A 1 24.61 43.43 -49.84
CA MET A 1 23.81 44.66 -49.65
C MET A 1 23.26 44.60 -48.23
N SER A 2 24.01 45.03 -47.21
CA SER A 2 24.27 46.40 -46.72
C SER A 2 23.17 46.96 -45.80
N GLY A 3 23.45 46.94 -44.48
CA GLY A 3 22.94 47.84 -43.41
C GLY A 3 21.46 47.74 -43.02
N SER A 4 21.01 48.06 -41.81
CA SER A 4 21.66 48.49 -40.56
C SER A 4 20.59 48.76 -39.48
N ARG A 5 20.90 48.43 -38.21
CA ARG A 5 20.40 49.02 -36.93
C ARG A 5 18.89 48.89 -36.64
N GLN A 6 18.38 48.88 -35.41
CA GLN A 6 18.85 49.04 -34.03
C GLN A 6 17.71 48.47 -33.16
N MET A 7 17.99 47.80 -32.04
CA MET A 7 16.97 47.54 -31.02
C MET A 7 17.24 48.48 -29.86
N VAL A 8 16.29 49.39 -29.61
CA VAL A 8 16.23 50.32 -28.50
C VAL A 8 15.76 49.55 -27.27
N ALA A 9 16.47 49.70 -26.16
CA ALA A 9 15.97 49.37 -24.83
C ALA A 9 15.82 50.69 -24.09
N ASP A 10 14.64 50.94 -23.54
CA ASP A 10 14.46 51.86 -22.42
C ASP A 10 13.61 51.19 -21.33
N PRO A 11 13.89 51.47 -20.04
CA PRO A 11 13.45 50.69 -18.89
C PRO A 11 12.23 51.30 -18.19
N GLU A 12 11.68 50.58 -17.20
CA GLU A 12 10.97 51.04 -15.96
C GLU A 12 9.93 49.97 -15.54
N ILE A 13 9.68 49.57 -14.28
CA ILE A 13 10.12 49.90 -12.92
C ILE A 13 9.87 48.64 -12.07
N LEU A 14 10.79 48.26 -11.17
CA LEU A 14 10.54 47.34 -10.06
C LEU A 14 10.64 48.11 -8.74
N PHE A 15 9.58 48.03 -7.92
CA PHE A 15 9.54 48.62 -6.58
C PHE A 15 10.58 47.96 -5.67
N ALA A 16 11.40 48.79 -5.02
CA ALA A 16 12.34 48.38 -3.97
C ALA A 16 11.83 48.82 -2.59
N GLY A 17 11.51 47.86 -1.73
CA GLY A 17 11.29 48.10 -0.30
C GLY A 17 12.59 47.93 0.49
N ARG A 18 13.07 48.99 1.15
CA ARG A 18 14.16 48.90 2.14
C ARG A 18 13.62 48.37 3.46
N ARG A 19 14.26 47.34 4.04
CA ARG A 19 14.35 47.17 5.48
C ARG A 19 15.79 47.39 5.92
N THR A 20 15.98 48.34 6.83
CA THR A 20 17.23 48.55 7.54
C THR A 20 17.25 47.66 8.78
N ASN A 21 18.20 46.73 8.89
CA ASN A 21 18.91 46.53 10.14
C ASN A 21 20.32 45.96 9.90
N ARG A 22 21.23 46.29 10.81
CA ARG A 22 22.69 46.23 10.69
C ARG A 22 23.25 44.83 10.36
N ASP A 23 24.35 44.88 9.60
CA ASP A 23 25.34 43.87 9.28
C ASP A 23 25.00 42.79 8.22
N ARG A 24 25.73 42.93 7.10
CA ARG A 24 25.92 42.03 5.93
C ARG A 24 24.87 42.13 4.81
N SER A 25 25.21 42.93 3.80
CA SER A 25 24.60 42.94 2.47
C SER A 25 25.04 41.73 1.63
N GLY A 26 24.11 40.84 1.32
CA GLY A 26 24.25 39.81 0.27
C GLY A 26 23.06 39.92 -0.71
N LEU A 27 23.36 40.05 -2.00
CA LEU A 27 22.37 40.12 -3.08
C LEU A 27 22.06 38.69 -3.55
N VAL A 28 20.83 38.22 -3.43
CA VAL A 28 20.38 36.93 -3.99
C VAL A 28 19.53 37.23 -5.24
N LEU A 29 20.03 36.82 -6.40
CA LEU A 29 19.33 36.87 -7.69
C LEU A 29 18.75 35.48 -7.98
N PHE A 30 17.43 35.37 -8.08
CA PHE A 30 16.77 34.18 -8.63
C PHE A 30 16.54 34.36 -10.14
N ALA A 31 17.17 33.53 -10.95
CA ALA A 31 16.89 33.43 -12.39
C ALA A 31 16.08 32.15 -12.66
N ARG A 32 14.89 32.31 -13.28
CA ARG A 32 13.99 31.22 -13.67
C ARG A 32 14.28 30.83 -15.12
N ALA A 33 14.87 29.65 -15.35
CA ALA A 33 15.07 29.10 -16.68
C ALA A 33 13.82 28.33 -17.14
N LYS A 34 13.20 28.77 -18.23
CA LYS A 34 12.15 28.02 -18.95
C LYS A 34 12.84 27.01 -19.89
N TRP A 35 12.44 25.75 -19.81
CA TRP A 35 12.76 24.74 -20.82
C TRP A 35 11.49 24.39 -21.60
N THR A 36 11.52 24.61 -22.92
CA THR A 36 10.51 24.14 -23.86
C THR A 36 11.06 22.96 -24.66
N LYS A 37 10.32 21.84 -24.69
CA LYS A 37 10.60 20.65 -25.53
C LYS A 37 10.21 20.92 -26.99
N GLN A 38 11.01 20.44 -27.95
CA GLN A 38 10.48 19.73 -29.14
C GLN A 38 11.54 18.97 -29.98
N ALA A 39 11.19 17.71 -30.27
CA ALA A 39 11.32 16.91 -31.50
C ALA A 39 12.69 16.52 -32.13
N VAL A 40 12.95 15.20 -32.06
CA VAL A 40 13.25 14.19 -33.12
C VAL A 40 13.94 14.63 -34.43
N TRP A 41 15.07 13.98 -34.79
CA TRP A 41 15.29 13.16 -36.00
C TRP A 41 16.68 12.50 -35.98
N GLY A 42 16.77 11.28 -36.51
CA GLY A 42 17.94 10.41 -36.40
C GLY A 42 18.99 10.53 -37.51
N SER A 43 19.86 9.51 -37.52
CA SER A 43 20.79 9.05 -38.57
C SER A 43 22.30 9.25 -38.35
N ARG A 44 23.01 8.20 -38.76
CA ARG A 44 24.42 7.82 -38.57
C ARG A 44 25.41 8.77 -39.25
N GLY A 45 26.65 8.83 -38.72
CA GLY A 45 27.83 8.98 -39.58
C GLY A 45 29.03 9.80 -39.07
N MET A 46 30.11 9.07 -38.75
CA MET A 46 31.50 9.36 -39.17
C MET A 46 32.41 10.37 -38.40
N CYS A 47 33.25 9.78 -37.54
CA CYS A 47 34.72 9.88 -37.43
C CYS A 47 35.53 11.18 -37.71
N ARG A 48 36.35 11.51 -36.69
CA ARG A 48 37.77 11.98 -36.69
C ARG A 48 38.13 13.42 -37.11
N ARG A 49 38.76 14.15 -36.16
CA ARG A 49 40.14 14.71 -36.18
C ARG A 49 40.21 15.85 -35.13
N LEU A 50 41.02 15.81 -34.07
CA LEU A 50 42.49 15.86 -33.92
C LEU A 50 42.87 17.16 -33.17
N SER A 51 43.73 16.98 -32.18
CA SER A 51 44.23 17.90 -31.15
C SER A 51 45.13 19.04 -31.67
N SER A 52 45.07 20.22 -31.05
CA SER A 52 46.20 21.01 -30.50
C SER A 52 45.59 22.22 -29.74
N ALA A 53 46.08 22.72 -28.60
CA ALA A 53 47.45 23.13 -28.36
C ALA A 53 47.86 23.08 -26.87
N ILE A 54 49.17 22.88 -26.71
CA ILE A 54 49.96 22.72 -25.50
C ILE A 54 50.61 24.06 -25.11
N LYS A 55 50.69 24.36 -23.80
CA LYS A 55 51.87 24.87 -23.02
C LYS A 55 51.46 25.91 -21.97
N ASN A 56 51.72 25.62 -20.69
CA ASN A 56 52.91 26.16 -20.03
C ASN A 56 53.19 25.50 -18.67
N PHE A 57 54.43 25.01 -18.56
CA PHE A 57 55.34 24.95 -17.42
C PHE A 57 55.00 24.21 -16.10
N VAL A 58 55.75 23.10 -15.97
CA VAL A 58 56.21 22.25 -14.85
C VAL A 58 57.40 22.98 -14.13
N PRO A 59 58.12 22.52 -13.04
CA PRO A 59 58.04 21.34 -12.13
C PRO A 59 58.25 21.63 -10.62
N LEU A 60 58.14 20.58 -9.79
CA LEU A 60 59.20 20.01 -8.92
C LEU A 60 58.63 18.73 -8.26
N ARG A 61 58.91 17.51 -8.76
CA ARG A 61 60.02 16.57 -8.38
C ARG A 61 60.19 16.46 -6.85
N SER A 62 60.26 15.29 -6.20
CA SER A 62 60.84 13.97 -6.55
C SER A 62 60.37 12.96 -5.46
N ALA A 63 59.92 11.74 -5.77
CA ALA A 63 60.69 10.50 -6.02
C ALA A 63 61.17 9.75 -4.75
N GLY A 64 60.86 8.44 -4.66
CA GLY A 64 61.42 7.45 -3.71
C GLY A 64 60.41 6.36 -3.31
N LEU A 65 60.14 5.33 -4.13
CA LEU A 65 60.75 3.98 -4.18
C LEU A 65 60.53 3.08 -2.93
N LEU A 66 59.94 1.90 -3.19
CA LEU A 66 60.12 0.55 -2.57
C LEU A 66 59.32 0.13 -1.31
N ARG A 67 58.45 -0.89 -1.52
CA ARG A 67 58.51 -2.30 -1.03
C ARG A 67 57.31 -2.83 -0.20
N LYS A 68 56.83 -4.00 -0.64
CA LYS A 68 55.92 -5.02 -0.07
C LYS A 68 55.69 -5.05 1.47
N VAL A 69 54.42 -5.21 1.90
CA VAL A 69 53.90 -6.05 3.02
C VAL A 69 52.38 -6.29 2.76
N SER A 70 51.94 -7.44 2.24
CA SER A 70 51.18 -8.53 2.92
C SER A 70 50.18 -8.15 4.03
N GLU A 71 48.92 -8.60 3.86
CA GLU A 71 47.94 -8.97 4.91
C GLU A 71 47.60 -7.96 6.02
N MET A 72 46.37 -7.42 6.01
CA MET A 72 45.37 -7.67 7.06
C MET A 72 44.07 -6.89 6.83
N ARG A 73 43.02 -7.42 7.45
CA ARG A 73 41.60 -7.14 7.31
C ARG A 73 41.17 -5.78 7.88
N SER A 74 39.94 -5.41 7.50
CA SER A 74 39.07 -4.36 8.02
C SER A 74 39.26 -2.94 7.45
N SER A 75 38.30 -2.53 6.62
CA SER A 75 38.14 -1.15 6.15
C SER A 75 36.81 -0.61 6.68
N THR A 76 36.85 0.01 7.85
CA THR A 76 35.91 1.08 8.21
C THR A 76 36.39 2.35 7.50
N TRP A 77 35.52 2.96 6.71
CA TRP A 77 35.78 4.24 6.05
C TRP A 77 35.48 5.38 7.03
N ALA A 78 36.49 6.20 7.36
CA ALA A 78 36.31 7.45 8.06
C ALA A 78 36.58 8.61 7.08
N PHE A 79 35.56 9.41 6.77
CA PHE A 79 35.70 10.67 6.05
C PHE A 79 36.17 11.75 7.03
N LEU A 80 37.35 12.32 6.76
CA LEU A 80 37.88 13.50 7.45
C LEU A 80 37.40 14.76 6.72
N GLY A 81 36.46 15.48 7.34
CA GLY A 81 36.10 16.85 7.01
C GLY A 81 36.62 17.80 8.10
N LEU A 82 37.60 18.63 7.77
CA LEU A 82 38.16 19.68 8.61
C LEU A 82 37.24 20.92 8.59
N THR A 83 36.61 21.23 9.72
CA THR A 83 36.28 22.62 10.09
C THR A 83 36.50 22.80 11.59
N GLY A 84 37.25 23.83 11.94
CA GLY A 84 37.87 24.00 13.25
C GLY A 84 36.94 24.42 14.40
N VAL A 85 37.60 24.44 15.57
CA VAL A 85 37.18 24.93 16.89
C VAL A 85 36.53 23.88 17.80
N GLY A 86 37.31 23.42 18.79
CA GLY A 86 36.82 22.84 20.04
C GLY A 86 37.03 21.34 20.20
N VAL A 87 38.16 20.92 20.76
CA VAL A 87 38.37 19.54 21.22
C VAL A 87 37.70 19.36 22.59
N ALA A 88 36.62 18.59 22.64
CA ALA A 88 36.13 17.93 23.84
C ALA A 88 36.17 16.42 23.58
N VAL A 89 37.10 15.71 24.25
CA VAL A 89 37.19 14.25 24.19
C VAL A 89 36.20 13.70 25.22
N VAL A 90 35.06 13.19 24.74
CA VAL A 90 34.18 12.34 25.55
C VAL A 90 34.52 10.89 25.23
N VAL A 91 35.10 10.19 26.21
CA VAL A 91 35.29 8.73 26.16
C VAL A 91 33.95 8.08 26.53
N MET A 92 33.19 7.60 25.54
CA MET A 92 32.09 6.67 25.80
C MET A 92 32.65 5.24 25.86
N ILE A 93 32.66 4.68 27.07
CA ILE A 93 32.84 3.24 27.30
C ILE A 93 31.47 2.60 27.04
N LEU A 94 31.32 1.91 25.91
CA LEU A 94 30.16 1.06 25.66
C LEU A 94 30.32 -0.26 26.41
N LEU A 95 29.71 -0.35 27.58
CA LEU A 95 29.46 -1.62 28.26
C LEU A 95 28.33 -2.34 27.52
N ARG A 96 28.61 -3.55 27.00
CA ARG A 96 27.58 -4.49 26.54
C ARG A 96 26.82 -5.02 27.75
N PRO A 97 25.48 -4.98 27.79
CA PRO A 97 24.73 -5.81 28.72
C PRO A 97 24.54 -7.21 28.12
N ASP A 98 25.09 -8.21 28.81
CA ASP A 98 24.73 -9.62 28.65
C ASP A 98 23.23 -9.79 28.95
N SER A 99 22.48 -10.35 27.99
CA SER A 99 21.11 -10.81 28.23
C SER A 99 21.17 -12.19 28.88
N ALA A 100 21.24 -12.19 30.21
CA ALA A 100 20.96 -13.36 31.03
C ALA A 100 19.45 -13.63 31.03
N SER A 101 19.11 -14.85 30.64
CA SER A 101 17.82 -15.51 30.77
C SER A 101 17.28 -15.46 32.21
N ASN A 102 16.12 -14.80 32.40
CA ASN A 102 15.30 -14.95 33.60
C ASN A 102 13.98 -15.62 33.23
N VAL A 103 13.94 -16.94 33.38
CA VAL A 103 12.72 -17.73 33.46
C VAL A 103 12.27 -17.72 34.92
N LEU A 104 11.08 -17.16 35.19
CA LEU A 104 10.39 -17.37 36.46
C LEU A 104 9.51 -18.63 36.36
N PRO A 105 9.44 -19.46 37.41
CA PRO A 105 8.69 -20.71 37.38
C PRO A 105 7.20 -20.43 37.60
N VAL A 106 6.36 -20.89 36.68
CA VAL A 106 4.91 -20.97 36.91
C VAL A 106 4.60 -22.37 37.42
N GLY A 107 3.97 -22.42 38.59
CA GLY A 107 3.65 -23.64 39.32
C GLY A 107 2.62 -24.53 38.63
N GLU A 108 2.74 -25.82 38.93
CA GLU A 108 1.75 -26.86 38.67
C GLU A 108 0.39 -26.54 39.30
N PRO A 109 -0.69 -27.08 38.72
CA PRO A 109 -1.72 -27.69 39.54
C PRO A 109 -1.96 -29.16 39.16
N SER A 110 -1.72 -30.01 40.15
CA SER A 110 -2.52 -31.17 40.58
C SER A 110 -3.28 -32.01 39.55
N ASN A 111 -2.84 -33.26 39.44
CA ASN A 111 -3.64 -34.44 39.12
C ASN A 111 -4.90 -34.53 40.01
N GLU A 112 -6.07 -34.70 39.38
CA GLU A 112 -7.11 -35.59 39.91
C GLU A 112 -7.52 -36.60 38.84
N SER A 113 -7.55 -37.85 39.29
CA SER A 113 -7.88 -39.08 38.57
C SER A 113 -9.34 -39.15 38.14
N LEU A 114 -9.62 -39.85 37.04
CA LEU A 114 -10.66 -40.90 37.00
C LEU A 114 -10.62 -41.68 35.67
N GLY A 115 -10.64 -43.02 35.80
CA GLY A 115 -11.35 -43.86 34.83
C GLY A 115 -10.52 -44.69 33.85
N SER A 116 -9.94 -45.78 34.33
CA SER A 116 -9.48 -46.92 33.52
C SER A 116 -10.65 -47.52 32.73
N LEU A 117 -10.49 -47.77 31.43
CA LEU A 117 -11.15 -48.90 30.75
C LEU A 117 -10.23 -49.54 29.68
N LYS A 118 -9.74 -50.71 30.09
CA LYS A 118 -9.31 -51.92 29.37
C LYS A 118 -9.27 -51.91 27.83
N SER A 119 -8.09 -52.39 27.39
CA SER A 119 -7.79 -53.20 26.22
C SER A 119 -8.93 -54.03 25.63
N GLU A 120 -8.96 -54.10 24.30
CA GLU A 120 -9.08 -55.38 23.60
C GLU A 120 -8.41 -55.31 22.22
N SER A 121 -7.38 -56.14 22.10
CA SER A 121 -6.65 -56.49 20.89
C SER A 121 -7.42 -57.57 20.11
N GLN A 122 -7.55 -57.42 18.79
CA GLN A 122 -7.68 -58.58 17.90
C GLN A 122 -6.77 -58.42 16.68
N SER A 123 -5.90 -59.41 16.57
CA SER A 123 -4.94 -59.74 15.52
C SER A 123 -5.65 -60.37 14.31
N SER A 124 -5.27 -60.03 13.08
CA SER A 124 -4.45 -60.83 12.14
C SER A 124 -5.25 -61.26 10.88
N PRO A 125 -4.63 -61.67 9.75
CA PRO A 125 -3.19 -61.71 9.44
C PRO A 125 -2.78 -61.11 8.08
N ALA A 126 -1.46 -60.99 7.94
CA ALA A 126 -0.71 -60.66 6.74
C ALA A 126 -0.78 -61.72 5.63
N ALA A 127 -0.58 -61.27 4.38
CA ALA A 127 -0.10 -62.10 3.28
C ALA A 127 0.84 -61.29 2.38
N GLN A 128 2.05 -61.81 2.18
CA GLN A 128 3.04 -61.46 1.15
C GLN A 128 3.86 -62.75 0.89
N PRO A 129 4.67 -62.87 -0.19
CA PRO A 129 4.69 -62.13 -1.45
C PRO A 129 4.81 -63.09 -2.67
N SER A 130 4.77 -62.56 -3.89
CA SER A 130 5.35 -63.25 -5.05
C SER A 130 5.99 -62.22 -5.99
N VAL A 131 7.24 -62.53 -6.33
CA VAL A 131 8.19 -61.71 -7.08
C VAL A 131 8.07 -62.04 -8.57
N SER A 132 8.05 -61.01 -9.43
CA SER A 132 8.44 -61.14 -10.82
C SER A 132 8.89 -59.77 -11.35
N ASP A 133 10.14 -59.69 -11.81
CA ASP A 133 10.68 -58.58 -12.62
C ASP A 133 9.76 -58.23 -13.79
N PRO A 134 9.84 -57.00 -14.31
CA PRO A 134 10.18 -56.94 -15.73
C PRO A 134 11.11 -55.80 -16.15
N ALA A 135 11.82 -56.13 -17.23
CA ALA A 135 12.63 -55.28 -18.06
C ALA A 135 11.88 -54.07 -18.65
N ALA A 136 12.70 -53.08 -19.03
CA ALA A 136 12.36 -51.87 -19.76
C ALA A 136 11.33 -52.10 -20.88
N THR A 137 10.20 -51.39 -20.81
CA THR A 137 9.33 -51.16 -21.95
C THR A 137 8.79 -49.73 -21.86
N SER A 138 9.08 -48.93 -22.88
CA SER A 138 8.50 -47.61 -23.12
C SER A 138 6.99 -47.72 -23.27
N ILE A 139 6.22 -46.95 -22.49
CA ILE A 139 4.76 -46.92 -22.58
C ILE A 139 4.30 -45.52 -22.98
N ASN A 140 3.70 -45.45 -24.17
CA ASN A 140 2.94 -44.32 -24.69
C ASN A 140 1.70 -44.11 -23.79
N LEU A 141 1.54 -42.91 -23.23
CA LEU A 141 0.36 -42.57 -22.44
C LEU A 141 -0.82 -42.21 -23.38
N PRO A 142 -2.01 -42.81 -23.20
CA PRO A 142 -3.24 -42.37 -23.88
C PRO A 142 -3.78 -41.09 -23.22
N PRO A 143 -4.62 -40.30 -23.91
CA PRO A 143 -5.17 -39.07 -23.37
C PRO A 143 -6.08 -39.39 -22.18
N VAL A 144 -5.79 -38.78 -21.03
CA VAL A 144 -6.62 -38.90 -19.83
C VAL A 144 -7.82 -37.98 -20.02
N GLU A 145 -9.01 -38.57 -20.17
CA GLU A 145 -10.27 -37.84 -20.05
C GLU A 145 -10.41 -37.30 -18.62
N ASP A 146 -10.51 -35.98 -18.50
CA ASP A 146 -10.84 -35.27 -17.27
C ASP A 146 -12.20 -35.74 -16.73
N LYS A 147 -12.14 -36.56 -15.67
CA LYS A 147 -13.28 -36.79 -14.78
C LYS A 147 -12.86 -36.51 -13.34
N ILE A 148 -12.40 -35.30 -13.09
CA ILE A 148 -12.50 -34.72 -11.75
C ILE A 148 -13.93 -34.21 -11.63
N LYS A 149 -14.75 -34.89 -10.81
CA LYS A 149 -15.98 -34.29 -10.28
C LYS A 149 -15.55 -33.14 -9.37
N LEU A 150 -15.44 -31.96 -9.96
CA LEU A 150 -15.44 -30.70 -9.22
C LEU A 150 -16.73 -30.68 -8.41
N VAL A 151 -16.58 -30.61 -7.09
CA VAL A 151 -17.68 -30.23 -6.21
C VAL A 151 -18.08 -28.82 -6.64
N GLU A 152 -19.23 -28.70 -7.30
CA GLU A 152 -19.82 -27.40 -7.58
C GLU A 152 -19.89 -26.64 -6.26
N ALA A 153 -19.27 -25.46 -6.23
CA ALA A 153 -19.46 -24.53 -5.14
C ALA A 153 -20.97 -24.36 -4.97
N THR A 154 -21.49 -24.73 -3.80
CA THR A 154 -22.87 -24.44 -3.42
C THR A 154 -23.18 -23.00 -3.80
N PRO A 155 -24.26 -22.72 -4.54
CA PRO A 155 -24.63 -21.36 -4.87
C PRO A 155 -24.80 -20.62 -3.56
N HIS A 156 -23.88 -19.70 -3.27
CA HIS A 156 -24.04 -18.78 -2.17
C HIS A 156 -25.30 -17.99 -2.47
N VAL A 157 -26.25 -18.05 -1.53
CA VAL A 157 -27.44 -17.20 -1.53
C VAL A 157 -26.93 -15.77 -1.65
N ALA A 158 -27.11 -15.15 -2.82
CA ALA A 158 -26.81 -13.75 -3.02
C ALA A 158 -27.52 -12.97 -1.91
N ALA A 159 -26.76 -12.21 -1.12
CA ALA A 159 -27.38 -11.29 -0.18
C ALA A 159 -28.34 -10.42 -1.00
N ALA A 160 -29.61 -10.34 -0.57
CA ALA A 160 -30.60 -9.58 -1.32
C ALA A 160 -30.09 -8.16 -1.54
N VAL A 161 -29.94 -7.75 -2.80
CA VAL A 161 -29.53 -6.39 -3.16
C VAL A 161 -30.53 -5.42 -2.54
N VAL A 162 -30.10 -4.67 -1.54
CA VAL A 162 -30.92 -3.60 -0.96
C VAL A 162 -31.09 -2.53 -2.03
N PRO A 163 -32.33 -2.18 -2.42
CA PRO A 163 -32.55 -1.15 -3.43
C PRO A 163 -31.99 0.20 -2.97
N LEU A 164 -31.29 0.88 -3.88
CA LEU A 164 -30.77 2.23 -3.64
C LEU A 164 -31.93 3.23 -3.41
N LYS A 165 -31.82 4.05 -2.37
CA LYS A 165 -32.83 5.05 -2.00
C LYS A 165 -32.64 6.36 -2.76
N PHE A 166 -31.41 6.81 -2.96
CA PHE A 166 -31.09 8.11 -3.55
C PHE A 166 -31.71 8.35 -4.93
N PRO A 167 -31.88 7.35 -5.83
CA PRO A 167 -32.55 7.60 -7.11
C PRO A 167 -34.02 8.04 -6.99
N THR A 168 -34.62 7.89 -5.80
CA THR A 168 -36.01 8.29 -5.52
C THR A 168 -36.12 9.67 -4.87
N TRP A 169 -35.00 10.30 -4.49
CA TRP A 169 -35.02 11.63 -3.92
C TRP A 169 -35.37 12.69 -5.00
N PRO A 170 -35.96 13.84 -4.62
CA PRO A 170 -36.00 15.02 -5.48
C PRO A 170 -34.58 15.40 -5.92
N THR A 171 -34.42 16.12 -7.04
CA THR A 171 -33.10 16.57 -7.48
C THR A 171 -32.46 17.50 -6.43
N PRO A 172 -31.28 17.16 -5.87
CA PRO A 172 -30.57 18.03 -4.95
C PRO A 172 -29.96 19.22 -5.70
N LYS A 173 -29.66 20.30 -4.99
CA LYS A 173 -28.84 21.40 -5.54
C LYS A 173 -27.42 20.91 -5.85
N LEU A 174 -26.93 19.97 -5.06
CA LEU A 174 -25.66 19.28 -5.25
C LEU A 174 -25.70 17.93 -4.56
N ALA A 175 -25.18 16.90 -5.23
CA ALA A 175 -24.82 15.64 -4.60
C ALA A 175 -23.34 15.65 -4.20
N LEU A 176 -23.02 15.11 -3.03
CA LEU A 176 -21.65 14.79 -2.63
C LEU A 176 -21.50 13.29 -2.48
N VAL A 177 -20.35 12.77 -2.90
CA VAL A 177 -19.91 11.41 -2.56
C VAL A 177 -18.81 11.53 -1.52
N ALA A 178 -19.09 11.06 -0.31
CA ALA A 178 -18.16 11.03 0.81
C ALA A 178 -17.49 9.65 0.91
N THR A 179 -16.16 9.65 0.99
CA THR A 179 -15.33 8.46 1.19
C THR A 179 -14.28 8.69 2.27
N GLY A 180 -13.60 7.63 2.70
CA GLY A 180 -12.61 7.67 3.76
C GLY A 180 -12.01 6.31 4.02
N GLU A 181 -10.88 6.30 4.72
CA GLU A 181 -10.20 5.08 5.16
C GLU A 181 -10.07 4.06 4.02
N GLN A 182 -9.72 4.54 2.82
CA GLN A 182 -9.53 3.68 1.65
C GLN A 182 -8.35 2.73 1.83
N LEU A 183 -7.36 3.06 2.65
CA LEU A 183 -6.30 2.16 3.12
C LEU A 183 -5.62 1.34 2.01
N GLY A 184 -5.34 1.97 0.87
CA GLY A 184 -4.64 1.38 -0.26
C GLY A 184 -5.49 0.47 -1.16
N TYR A 185 -6.80 0.33 -0.90
CA TYR A 185 -7.69 -0.49 -1.75
C TYR A 185 -8.15 0.31 -2.97
N PHE A 186 -7.39 0.23 -4.06
CA PHE A 186 -7.79 0.81 -5.36
C PHE A 186 -8.79 -0.09 -6.10
N GLU A 187 -8.63 -1.41 -5.98
CA GLU A 187 -9.58 -2.42 -6.46
C GLU A 187 -10.38 -3.00 -5.29
N PRO A 188 -11.51 -3.68 -5.55
CA PRO A 188 -12.25 -4.40 -4.52
C PRO A 188 -11.31 -5.33 -3.72
N CYS A 189 -11.47 -5.37 -2.39
CA CYS A 189 -10.63 -6.17 -1.51
C CYS A 189 -10.67 -7.66 -1.89
N GLY A 190 -9.54 -8.23 -2.33
CA GLY A 190 -9.32 -9.67 -2.51
C GLY A 190 -9.29 -10.22 -3.94
N CYS A 191 -9.45 -11.54 -4.07
CA CYS A 191 -9.50 -12.24 -5.36
C CYS A 191 -10.79 -13.06 -5.60
N THR A 192 -11.91 -12.74 -4.92
CA THR A 192 -13.15 -13.56 -4.95
C THR A 192 -14.31 -12.90 -5.72
N ALA A 193 -15.42 -13.60 -5.97
CA ALA A 193 -16.49 -13.12 -6.86
C ALA A 193 -17.48 -12.09 -6.25
N ASN A 194 -17.53 -11.95 -4.92
CA ASN A 194 -18.54 -11.13 -4.20
C ASN A 194 -17.95 -9.91 -3.49
N GLN A 195 -16.89 -9.34 -4.06
CA GLN A 195 -16.15 -8.26 -3.42
C GLN A 195 -16.99 -6.99 -3.39
N LEU A 196 -16.72 -6.11 -2.44
CA LEU A 196 -17.24 -4.75 -2.40
C LEU A 196 -16.09 -3.78 -2.66
N GLY A 197 -16.43 -2.60 -3.16
CA GLY A 197 -15.52 -1.47 -3.27
C GLY A 197 -14.81 -1.33 -4.61
N GLY A 198 -13.63 -0.73 -4.55
CA GLY A 198 -12.82 -0.39 -5.72
C GLY A 198 -13.20 0.93 -6.39
N MET A 199 -12.20 1.61 -6.93
CA MET A 199 -12.35 2.86 -7.67
C MET A 199 -13.22 2.70 -8.91
N SER A 200 -13.17 1.53 -9.56
CA SER A 200 -14.01 1.21 -10.72
C SER A 200 -15.51 1.32 -10.41
N ARG A 201 -15.96 0.72 -9.31
CA ARG A 201 -17.38 0.77 -8.91
C ARG A 201 -17.76 2.10 -8.31
N ARG A 202 -16.83 2.75 -7.61
CA ARG A 202 -17.00 4.14 -7.18
C ARG A 202 -17.24 5.07 -8.37
N ALA A 203 -16.48 4.93 -9.45
CA ALA A 203 -16.71 5.69 -10.68
C ALA A 203 -18.10 5.43 -11.28
N SER A 204 -18.55 4.17 -11.31
CA SER A 204 -19.90 3.83 -11.76
C SER A 204 -21.00 4.41 -10.87
N LEU A 205 -20.78 4.58 -9.56
CA LEU A 205 -21.68 5.33 -8.69
C LEU A 205 -21.77 6.81 -9.11
N PHE A 206 -20.64 7.46 -9.40
CA PHE A 206 -20.64 8.83 -9.93
C PHE A 206 -21.40 8.94 -11.25
N GLU A 207 -21.20 8.00 -12.17
CA GLU A 207 -21.96 7.95 -13.44
C GLU A 207 -23.45 7.72 -13.21
N LYS A 208 -23.82 6.85 -12.26
CA LYS A 208 -25.22 6.64 -11.87
C LYS A 208 -25.85 7.95 -11.39
N ILE A 209 -25.18 8.71 -10.53
CA ILE A 209 -25.67 10.00 -10.04
C ILE A 209 -25.80 11.01 -11.19
N ARG A 210 -24.78 11.11 -12.06
CA ARG A 210 -24.81 11.99 -13.25
C ARG A 210 -25.95 11.64 -14.21
N SER A 211 -26.25 10.34 -14.37
CA SER A 211 -27.35 9.87 -15.22
C SER A 211 -28.74 10.33 -14.75
N LEU A 212 -28.88 10.69 -13.47
CA LEU A 212 -30.10 11.30 -12.92
C LEU A 212 -30.18 12.81 -13.20
N GLY A 213 -29.18 13.39 -13.87
CA GLY A 213 -29.06 14.83 -14.12
C GLY A 213 -28.57 15.63 -12.92
N TRP A 214 -27.94 14.98 -11.94
CA TRP A 214 -27.45 15.63 -10.72
C TRP A 214 -26.01 16.10 -10.88
N ASP A 215 -25.71 17.30 -10.41
CA ASP A 215 -24.33 17.72 -10.18
C ASP A 215 -23.74 16.96 -9.00
N VAL A 216 -22.53 16.43 -9.16
CA VAL A 216 -21.85 15.64 -8.13
C VAL A 216 -20.39 16.08 -7.96
N ARG A 217 -19.93 16.10 -6.71
CA ARG A 217 -18.51 16.28 -6.32
C ARG A 217 -18.13 15.25 -5.26
N GLY A 218 -16.85 14.95 -5.15
CA GLY A 218 -16.34 14.04 -4.12
C GLY A 218 -15.67 14.77 -2.95
N ILE A 219 -15.78 14.22 -1.74
CA ILE A 219 -15.00 14.60 -0.57
C ILE A 219 -14.45 13.34 0.10
N ASP A 220 -13.21 13.38 0.56
CA ASP A 220 -12.57 12.23 1.21
C ASP A 220 -11.99 12.63 2.57
N VAL A 221 -12.33 11.90 3.64
CA VAL A 221 -11.86 12.23 5.01
C VAL A 221 -10.38 11.88 5.25
N GLY A 222 -9.74 11.17 4.32
CA GLY A 222 -8.33 10.78 4.41
C GLY A 222 -8.14 9.31 4.74
N SER A 223 -6.90 8.95 5.08
CA SER A 223 -6.47 7.57 5.29
C SER A 223 -6.59 6.76 4.00
N VAL A 224 -6.14 7.36 2.90
CA VAL A 224 -6.17 6.80 1.55
C VAL A 224 -5.11 5.72 1.38
N SER A 225 -3.92 5.90 1.98
CA SER A 225 -2.87 4.88 2.00
C SER A 225 -2.96 3.99 3.24
N ARG A 226 -2.31 2.83 3.22
CA ARG A 226 -2.14 1.93 4.39
C ARG A 226 -0.69 1.80 4.83
N ARG A 227 0.23 1.76 3.87
CA ARG A 227 1.67 1.51 4.09
C ARG A 227 2.49 2.73 3.66
N THR A 228 3.78 2.64 3.94
CA THR A 228 4.81 3.56 3.43
C THR A 228 5.63 2.87 2.34
N GLY A 229 6.68 3.53 1.84
CA GLY A 229 7.55 2.97 0.79
C GLY A 229 7.12 3.31 -0.63
N ALA A 230 7.86 2.79 -1.61
CA ALA A 230 7.72 3.17 -3.01
C ALA A 230 6.38 2.70 -3.58
N GLN A 231 6.01 1.43 -3.39
CA GLN A 231 4.72 0.91 -3.86
C GLN A 231 3.52 1.73 -3.34
N ALA A 232 3.52 2.06 -2.04
CA ALA A 232 2.45 2.81 -1.42
C ALA A 232 2.36 4.24 -1.98
N LYS A 233 3.49 4.90 -2.25
CA LYS A 233 3.54 6.21 -2.91
C LYS A 233 2.95 6.14 -4.32
N LEU A 234 3.34 5.16 -5.13
CA LEU A 234 2.80 4.96 -6.49
C LEU A 234 1.28 4.72 -6.47
N LYS A 235 0.79 3.93 -5.51
CA LYS A 235 -0.63 3.66 -5.36
C LYS A 235 -1.40 4.89 -4.89
N PHE A 236 -0.81 5.67 -3.98
CA PHE A 236 -1.38 6.96 -3.55
C PHE A 236 -1.50 7.93 -4.72
N GLU A 237 -0.45 8.09 -5.54
CA GLU A 237 -0.48 8.92 -6.75
C GLU A 237 -1.57 8.50 -7.73
N THR A 238 -1.68 7.20 -7.99
CA THR A 238 -2.74 6.63 -8.85
C THR A 238 -4.13 6.92 -8.28
N THR A 239 -4.28 6.83 -6.95
CA THR A 239 -5.54 7.15 -6.28
C THR A 239 -5.87 8.64 -6.40
N LEU A 240 -4.88 9.54 -6.24
CA LEU A 240 -5.07 10.97 -6.45
C LEU A 240 -5.51 11.29 -7.88
N GLU A 241 -4.96 10.62 -8.89
CA GLU A 241 -5.40 10.75 -10.27
C GLU A 241 -6.88 10.36 -10.40
N ALA A 242 -7.28 9.20 -9.88
CA ALA A 242 -8.67 8.76 -9.90
C ALA A 242 -9.62 9.74 -9.16
N LEU A 243 -9.22 10.26 -8.00
CA LEU A 243 -10.01 11.26 -7.27
C LEU A 243 -10.19 12.56 -8.08
N ARG A 244 -9.15 13.03 -8.78
CA ARG A 244 -9.24 14.20 -9.67
C ARG A 244 -10.21 13.95 -10.83
N GLU A 245 -10.19 12.76 -11.44
CA GLU A 245 -11.14 12.39 -12.50
C GLU A 245 -12.58 12.35 -12.03
N LEU A 246 -12.79 11.85 -10.81
CA LEU A 246 -14.10 11.82 -10.15
C LEU A 246 -14.53 13.18 -9.59
N LYS A 247 -13.76 14.24 -9.84
CA LYS A 247 -14.07 15.62 -9.39
C LYS A 247 -14.20 15.71 -7.87
N TYR A 248 -13.29 15.06 -7.14
CA TYR A 248 -13.12 15.32 -5.73
C TYR A 248 -12.55 16.72 -5.51
N VAL A 249 -13.14 17.44 -4.56
CA VAL A 249 -12.77 18.84 -4.25
C VAL A 249 -11.94 18.95 -2.99
N ALA A 250 -11.98 17.94 -2.12
CA ALA A 250 -11.28 17.92 -0.84
C ALA A 250 -10.83 16.51 -0.47
N LEU A 251 -9.59 16.42 0.03
CA LEU A 251 -9.03 15.27 0.72
C LEU A 251 -8.50 15.75 2.07
N GLY A 252 -9.09 15.30 3.18
CA GLY A 252 -8.53 15.49 4.51
C GLY A 252 -7.26 14.67 4.66
N LEU A 253 -6.17 15.27 5.16
CA LEU A 253 -4.95 14.49 5.44
C LEU A 253 -5.14 13.65 6.70
N GLY A 254 -5.10 12.32 6.53
CA GLY A 254 -5.15 11.35 7.61
C GLY A 254 -3.77 10.97 8.15
N PRO A 255 -3.70 10.21 9.25
CA PRO A 255 -2.42 9.79 9.84
C PRO A 255 -1.58 8.93 8.88
N GLU A 256 -2.21 8.18 7.97
CA GLU A 256 -1.52 7.36 6.97
C GLU A 256 -0.82 8.21 5.91
N GLU A 257 -1.42 9.31 5.44
CA GLU A 257 -0.78 10.21 4.49
C GLU A 257 0.43 10.91 5.12
N LEU A 258 0.31 11.33 6.39
CA LEU A 258 1.38 12.04 7.09
C LEU A 258 2.66 11.18 7.24
N LYS A 259 2.57 9.85 7.15
CA LYS A 259 3.74 8.97 7.12
C LYS A 259 4.55 9.07 5.82
N PHE A 260 4.05 9.72 4.78
CA PHE A 260 4.81 9.99 3.54
C PHE A 260 5.70 11.22 3.61
N GLU A 261 5.70 11.95 4.74
CA GLU A 261 6.47 13.18 4.97
C GLU A 261 5.91 14.42 4.25
N ALA A 262 6.16 15.60 4.83
CA ALA A 262 5.55 16.86 4.41
C ALA A 262 5.98 17.26 3.00
N GLY A 263 7.26 17.03 2.66
CA GLY A 263 7.83 17.39 1.36
C GLY A 263 7.19 16.63 0.20
N TYR A 264 6.94 15.34 0.40
CA TYR A 264 6.25 14.52 -0.61
C TYR A 264 4.79 14.98 -0.77
N LEU A 265 4.04 15.14 0.32
CA LEU A 265 2.64 15.58 0.23
C LEU A 265 2.49 16.95 -0.43
N LEU A 266 3.40 17.89 -0.14
CA LEU A 266 3.47 19.18 -0.82
C LEU A 266 3.69 19.01 -2.33
N SER A 267 4.57 18.10 -2.75
CA SER A 267 4.81 17.84 -4.18
C SER A 267 3.59 17.25 -4.90
N GLN A 268 2.73 16.51 -4.20
CA GLN A 268 1.55 15.86 -4.78
C GLN A 268 0.32 16.77 -4.86
N HIS A 269 0.25 17.82 -4.05
CA HIS A 269 -0.89 18.75 -4.05
C HIS A 269 -0.86 19.72 -5.24
N LEU A 270 0.32 19.96 -5.84
CA LEU A 270 0.46 20.85 -6.99
C LEU A 270 -0.40 20.36 -8.18
N SER A 271 -1.40 21.16 -8.56
CA SER A 271 -2.31 20.87 -9.67
C SER A 271 -2.63 22.15 -10.42
N ASP A 272 -2.45 22.14 -11.75
CA ASP A 272 -2.78 23.26 -12.65
C ASP A 272 -4.27 23.24 -13.10
N SER A 273 -5.13 22.47 -12.42
CA SER A 273 -6.56 22.37 -12.73
C SER A 273 -7.36 23.54 -12.16
N ASP A 274 -8.36 24.02 -12.90
CA ASP A 274 -9.36 25.00 -12.43
C ASP A 274 -10.22 24.46 -11.26
N GLU A 275 -10.38 23.14 -11.21
CA GLU A 275 -11.02 22.42 -10.09
C GLU A 275 -9.97 21.48 -9.46
N PRO A 276 -9.07 21.98 -8.60
CA PRO A 276 -8.03 21.16 -8.00
C PRO A 276 -8.58 20.34 -6.83
N LEU A 277 -8.07 19.11 -6.68
CA LEU A 277 -8.23 18.34 -5.46
C LEU A 277 -7.40 19.01 -4.35
N LYS A 278 -8.08 19.56 -3.34
CA LYS A 278 -7.41 20.29 -2.25
C LYS A 278 -7.09 19.37 -1.08
N PHE A 279 -5.83 19.35 -0.64
CA PHE A 279 -5.44 18.67 0.59
C PHE A 279 -5.74 19.56 1.79
N LEU A 280 -6.57 19.07 2.72
CA LEU A 280 -7.09 19.83 3.84
C LEU A 280 -6.53 19.36 5.18
N GLY A 281 -6.26 20.32 6.06
CA GLY A 281 -5.79 20.11 7.42
C GLY A 281 -5.68 21.45 8.14
N ALA A 282 -6.80 21.97 8.66
CA ALA A 282 -6.88 23.31 9.25
C ALA A 282 -5.97 23.49 10.47
N ASN A 283 -5.80 22.41 11.23
CA ASN A 283 -4.93 22.35 12.39
C ASN A 283 -3.62 21.62 12.13
N LEU A 284 -3.18 21.56 10.86
CA LEU A 284 -1.87 21.09 10.44
C LEU A 284 -1.11 22.23 9.77
N THR A 285 0.21 22.27 9.93
CA THR A 285 1.07 23.22 9.24
C THR A 285 2.39 22.56 8.86
N PHE A 286 2.75 22.63 7.58
CA PHE A 286 4.01 22.10 7.08
C PHE A 286 5.10 23.18 7.08
N PHE A 287 6.33 22.78 7.44
CA PHE A 287 7.53 23.63 7.44
C PHE A 287 7.35 24.96 8.21
N GLY A 288 6.53 24.95 9.26
CA GLY A 288 6.33 26.10 10.14
C GLY A 288 5.57 27.29 9.54
N ALA A 289 5.06 27.20 8.30
CA ALA A 289 4.32 28.30 7.67
C ALA A 289 3.15 27.81 6.81
N LYS A 290 1.98 28.46 6.95
CA LYS A 290 0.81 28.18 6.10
C LYS A 290 0.98 28.68 4.65
N ASP A 291 1.94 29.56 4.40
CA ASP A 291 2.17 30.19 3.10
C ASP A 291 2.69 29.22 2.02
N PHE A 292 3.11 28.01 2.39
CA PHE A 292 3.46 26.95 1.43
C PHE A 292 2.23 26.37 0.70
N GLY A 293 1.01 26.69 1.13
CA GLY A 293 -0.23 26.33 0.44
C GLY A 293 -0.66 24.87 0.58
N THR A 294 -0.02 24.08 1.44
CA THR A 294 -0.40 22.70 1.78
C THR A 294 -0.01 22.34 3.21
N PRO A 295 -0.89 21.69 3.99
CA PRO A 295 -2.31 21.55 3.73
C PRO A 295 -3.02 22.91 3.76
N LEU A 296 -4.14 23.02 3.05
CA LEU A 296 -5.02 24.19 3.11
C LEU A 296 -5.93 24.08 4.33
N SER A 297 -6.32 25.22 4.90
CA SER A 297 -7.26 25.22 6.02
C SER A 297 -8.68 24.85 5.59
N SER A 298 -9.06 25.20 4.35
CA SER A 298 -10.40 24.98 3.85
C SER A 298 -10.45 24.93 2.32
N ALA A 299 -11.59 24.43 1.80
CA ALA A 299 -11.97 24.48 0.40
C ALA A 299 -13.37 25.08 0.29
N ILE A 300 -13.50 26.23 -0.38
CA ILE A 300 -14.79 26.86 -0.68
C ILE A 300 -15.07 26.75 -2.18
N PHE A 301 -16.28 26.37 -2.55
CA PHE A 301 -16.76 26.30 -3.93
C PHE A 301 -18.26 26.56 -4.01
N GLU A 302 -18.76 26.90 -5.20
CA GLU A 302 -20.17 27.21 -5.45
C GLU A 302 -20.71 26.41 -6.63
N VAL A 303 -21.88 25.80 -6.47
CA VAL A 303 -22.59 25.03 -7.50
C VAL A 303 -24.08 25.32 -7.37
N ASN A 304 -24.79 25.56 -8.47
CA ASN A 304 -26.25 25.79 -8.48
C ASN A 304 -26.75 26.82 -7.45
N GLY A 305 -25.95 27.87 -7.19
CA GLY A 305 -26.24 28.95 -6.23
C GLY A 305 -26.06 28.57 -4.76
N ILE A 306 -25.50 27.38 -4.46
CA ILE A 306 -25.16 26.97 -3.09
C ILE A 306 -23.65 27.08 -2.88
N LYS A 307 -23.24 27.72 -1.77
CA LYS A 307 -21.84 27.89 -1.42
C LYS A 307 -21.45 26.91 -0.32
N VAL A 308 -20.54 26.01 -0.64
CA VAL A 308 -20.10 24.91 0.23
C VAL A 308 -18.67 25.19 0.69
N GLY A 309 -18.45 25.08 2.00
CA GLY A 309 -17.14 25.14 2.63
C GLY A 309 -16.82 23.79 3.25
N VAL A 310 -15.67 23.23 2.91
CA VAL A 310 -15.15 21.98 3.46
C VAL A 310 -13.87 22.28 4.22
N THR A 311 -13.72 21.73 5.41
CA THR A 311 -12.48 21.79 6.20
C THR A 311 -12.15 20.43 6.77
N SER A 312 -10.94 20.25 7.29
CA SER A 312 -10.47 19.00 7.89
C SER A 312 -9.73 19.29 9.17
N VAL A 313 -9.95 18.46 10.19
CA VAL A 313 -9.15 18.47 11.44
C VAL A 313 -8.78 17.08 11.89
N MET A 314 -7.67 16.99 12.62
CA MET A 314 -7.23 15.78 13.31
C MET A 314 -7.22 16.01 14.82
N SER A 315 -7.79 15.11 15.61
CA SER A 315 -7.79 15.24 17.07
C SER A 315 -6.43 14.93 17.69
N ASP A 316 -6.25 15.30 18.95
CA ASP A 316 -5.03 15.02 19.72
C ASP A 316 -4.77 13.51 19.88
N SER A 317 -5.84 12.73 20.08
CA SER A 317 -5.74 11.27 20.22
C SER A 317 -5.25 10.60 18.93
N ILE A 318 -5.71 11.09 17.77
CA ILE A 318 -5.32 10.53 16.47
C ILE A 318 -3.94 11.02 16.03
N ARG A 319 -3.64 12.33 16.18
CA ARG A 319 -2.37 12.90 15.71
C ARG A 319 -1.15 12.26 16.37
N LYS A 320 -1.25 11.82 17.63
CA LYS A 320 -0.17 11.12 18.36
C LYS A 320 0.30 9.82 17.71
N THR A 321 -0.46 9.24 16.78
CA THR A 321 -0.04 8.06 16.01
C THR A 321 1.02 8.36 14.95
N VAL A 322 1.24 9.63 14.61
CA VAL A 322 2.16 10.06 13.54
C VAL A 322 2.94 11.34 13.86
N ILE A 323 2.36 12.26 14.63
CA ILE A 323 3.00 13.47 15.15
C ILE A 323 3.15 13.33 16.67
N PRO A 324 4.34 13.00 17.19
CA PRO A 324 4.57 12.85 18.62
C PRO A 324 4.43 14.18 19.36
N ASP A 325 4.31 14.11 20.69
CA ASP A 325 4.44 15.29 21.54
C ASP A 325 5.88 15.83 21.44
N MET A 326 6.01 17.15 21.29
CA MET A 326 7.29 17.82 21.08
C MET A 326 7.51 18.90 22.15
N THR A 327 8.76 19.06 22.56
CA THR A 327 9.23 20.23 23.31
C THR A 327 9.22 21.47 22.41
N LEU A 328 9.40 22.66 23.01
CA LEU A 328 9.49 23.91 22.26
C LEU A 328 10.64 23.94 21.24
N GLU A 329 11.77 23.31 21.58
CA GLU A 329 12.94 23.22 20.70
C GLU A 329 12.71 22.27 19.53
N GLU A 330 12.06 21.12 19.77
CA GLU A 330 11.68 20.17 18.72
C GLU A 330 10.64 20.78 17.78
N THR A 331 9.66 21.50 18.34
CA THR A 331 8.62 22.22 17.57
C THR A 331 9.24 23.23 16.59
N ALA A 332 10.30 23.94 16.99
CA ALA A 332 10.94 24.93 16.13
C ALA A 332 11.60 24.32 14.88
N ASN A 333 11.90 23.02 14.91
CA ASN A 333 12.55 22.29 13.81
C ASN A 333 11.63 21.23 13.17
N ALA A 334 10.37 21.13 13.61
CA ALA A 334 9.45 20.13 13.13
C ALA A 334 8.94 20.46 11.72
N GLU A 335 8.94 19.45 10.85
CA GLU A 335 8.35 19.59 9.51
C GLU A 335 6.82 19.68 9.55
N MET A 336 6.20 19.11 10.58
CA MET A 336 4.76 19.08 10.76
C MET A 336 4.40 19.60 12.14
N LEU A 337 3.56 20.62 12.16
CA LEU A 337 2.98 21.19 13.36
C LEU A 337 1.50 20.87 13.42
N TRP A 338 1.01 20.74 14.64
CA TRP A 338 -0.39 20.50 14.95
C TRP A 338 -0.87 21.54 15.97
N THR A 339 -2.11 22.01 15.82
CA THR A 339 -2.76 22.91 16.79
C THR A 339 -4.09 22.32 17.27
N ASP A 340 -4.65 22.91 18.33
CA ASP A 340 -5.96 22.48 18.83
C ASP A 340 -7.02 22.57 17.70
N PRO A 341 -7.83 21.51 17.49
CA PRO A 341 -8.82 21.47 16.42
C PRO A 341 -9.91 22.53 16.62
N SER A 342 -10.25 22.88 17.87
CA SER A 342 -11.29 23.88 18.18
C SER A 342 -10.81 25.29 17.85
N GLU A 343 -9.53 25.60 18.10
CA GLU A 343 -8.91 26.86 17.71
C GLU A 343 -8.91 27.02 16.17
N ALA A 344 -8.49 25.96 15.46
CA ALA A 344 -8.48 25.97 14.00
C ALA A 344 -9.89 26.10 13.41
N LEU A 345 -10.87 25.36 13.96
CA LEU A 345 -12.26 25.42 13.52
C LEU A 345 -12.87 26.82 13.75
N THR A 346 -12.57 27.46 14.87
CA THR A 346 -13.03 28.84 15.13
C THR A 346 -12.58 29.78 14.01
N THR A 347 -11.31 29.66 13.59
CA THR A 347 -10.75 30.48 12.50
C THR A 347 -11.41 30.18 11.16
N VAL A 348 -11.57 28.90 10.81
CA VAL A 348 -12.17 28.49 9.52
C VAL A 348 -13.67 28.82 9.46
N LEU A 349 -14.40 28.70 10.57
CA LEU A 349 -15.82 29.04 10.59
C LEU A 349 -16.04 30.55 10.45
N GLN A 350 -15.10 31.37 10.92
CA GLN A 350 -15.11 32.81 10.62
C GLN A 350 -14.86 33.07 9.13
N GLU A 351 -13.87 32.39 8.52
CA GLU A 351 -13.65 32.46 7.07
C GLU A 351 -14.92 32.08 6.28
N PHE A 352 -15.60 31.02 6.70
CA PHE A 352 -16.86 30.58 6.09
C PHE A 352 -17.99 31.61 6.29
N ALA A 353 -18.06 32.29 7.43
CA ALA A 353 -19.01 33.37 7.65
C ALA A 353 -18.74 34.55 6.72
N ASP A 354 -17.47 34.99 6.64
CA ASP A 354 -17.05 36.12 5.79
C ASP A 354 -17.29 35.83 4.30
N ALA A 355 -17.07 34.59 3.88
CA ALA A 355 -17.34 34.13 2.52
C ALA A 355 -18.82 33.83 2.25
N SER A 356 -19.71 33.96 3.24
CA SER A 356 -21.14 33.62 3.15
C SER A 356 -21.40 32.17 2.73
N VAL A 357 -20.62 31.23 3.27
CA VAL A 357 -20.82 29.79 3.09
C VAL A 357 -22.10 29.35 3.80
N THR A 358 -22.96 28.63 3.09
CA THR A 358 -24.26 28.15 3.59
C THR A 358 -24.25 26.70 4.03
N VAL A 359 -23.35 25.89 3.46
CA VAL A 359 -23.15 24.47 3.84
C VAL A 359 -21.73 24.30 4.34
N ARG A 360 -21.56 23.92 5.61
CA ARG A 360 -20.26 23.82 6.28
C ARG A 360 -19.98 22.36 6.65
N ILE A 361 -18.98 21.77 6.02
CA ILE A 361 -18.65 20.35 6.14
C ILE A 361 -17.30 20.20 6.84
N LEU A 362 -17.25 19.36 7.85
CA LEU A 362 -16.02 18.96 8.53
C LEU A 362 -15.67 17.51 8.18
N LEU A 363 -14.45 17.32 7.69
CA LEU A 363 -13.79 16.03 7.57
C LEU A 363 -13.00 15.78 8.86
N ALA A 364 -13.40 14.78 9.64
CA ALA A 364 -12.93 14.60 11.01
C ALA A 364 -12.09 13.33 11.18
N GLN A 365 -10.78 13.50 11.38
CA GLN A 365 -9.86 12.46 11.82
C GLN A 365 -9.88 12.40 13.36
N THR A 366 -10.97 11.86 13.92
CA THR A 366 -11.23 11.84 15.37
C THR A 366 -11.84 10.52 15.84
N THR A 367 -11.95 10.32 17.15
CA THR A 367 -12.84 9.31 17.74
C THR A 367 -14.32 9.73 17.64
N LEU A 368 -15.26 8.81 17.94
CA LEU A 368 -16.70 9.11 17.97
C LEU A 368 -17.03 10.20 18.99
N GLU A 369 -16.53 10.07 20.21
CA GLU A 369 -16.82 11.01 21.30
C GLU A 369 -16.27 12.41 21.00
N GLU A 370 -15.08 12.50 20.42
CA GLU A 370 -14.52 13.77 19.97
C GLU A 370 -15.33 14.39 18.82
N SER A 371 -15.79 13.59 17.84
CA SER A 371 -16.68 14.06 16.77
C SER A 371 -18.00 14.62 17.33
N LYS A 372 -18.59 13.94 18.31
CA LYS A 372 -19.81 14.41 19.00
C LYS A 372 -19.58 15.71 19.75
N LYS A 373 -18.42 15.83 20.42
CA LYS A 373 -18.03 17.07 21.10
C LYS A 373 -17.86 18.22 20.10
N LEU A 374 -17.17 18.01 18.98
CA LEU A 374 -17.02 19.03 17.94
C LEU A 374 -18.38 19.45 17.36
N ALA A 375 -19.29 18.51 17.11
CA ALA A 375 -20.66 18.84 16.68
C ALA A 375 -21.41 19.72 17.70
N ALA A 376 -21.28 19.42 19.00
CA ALA A 376 -21.93 20.19 20.06
C ALA A 376 -21.32 21.59 20.24
N ASP A 377 -20.00 21.70 20.15
CA ASP A 377 -19.27 22.97 20.33
C ASP A 377 -19.40 23.90 19.11
N PHE A 378 -19.58 23.34 17.91
CA PHE A 378 -19.66 24.07 16.64
C PHE A 378 -21.00 23.82 15.91
N PRO A 379 -22.14 24.25 16.48
CA PRO A 379 -23.48 23.98 15.93
C PRO A 379 -23.77 24.70 14.60
N THR A 380 -22.85 25.54 14.12
CA THR A 380 -22.94 26.19 12.81
C THR A 380 -22.47 25.29 11.67
N LEU A 381 -21.82 24.16 11.98
CA LEU A 381 -21.54 23.09 11.02
C LEU A 381 -22.85 22.47 10.51
N THR A 382 -22.84 22.01 9.27
CA THR A 382 -23.97 21.29 8.68
C THR A 382 -23.77 19.78 8.80
N LEU A 383 -22.55 19.31 8.52
CA LEU A 383 -22.21 17.89 8.42
C LEU A 383 -20.79 17.64 8.93
N ILE A 384 -20.62 16.54 9.66
CA ILE A 384 -19.32 15.95 9.98
C ILE A 384 -19.24 14.58 9.31
N VAL A 385 -18.25 14.39 8.43
CA VAL A 385 -17.86 13.09 7.91
C VAL A 385 -16.68 12.62 8.73
N ARG A 386 -16.86 11.57 9.54
CA ARG A 386 -15.83 11.11 10.48
C ARG A 386 -15.12 9.84 9.99
N ALA A 387 -13.83 9.79 10.27
CA ALA A 387 -13.03 8.57 10.22
C ALA A 387 -13.09 7.80 11.55
N ASN A 388 -12.36 6.69 11.62
CA ASN A 388 -12.26 5.79 12.76
C ASN A 388 -13.62 5.20 13.16
N GLY A 389 -14.48 4.95 12.17
CA GLY A 389 -15.74 4.24 12.33
C GLY A 389 -15.53 2.73 12.54
N PHE A 390 -16.59 2.02 12.91
CA PHE A 390 -16.56 0.56 13.02
C PHE A 390 -17.18 -0.10 11.78
N GLY A 391 -16.63 -1.25 11.38
CA GLY A 391 -17.20 -2.07 10.31
C GLY A 391 -17.20 -1.41 8.93
N GLU A 392 -18.28 -1.61 8.18
CA GLU A 392 -18.46 -1.14 6.80
C GLU A 392 -19.14 0.24 6.71
N GLY A 393 -19.22 0.95 7.84
CA GLY A 393 -19.96 2.20 7.99
C GLY A 393 -21.40 1.97 8.47
N SER A 394 -22.16 3.07 8.57
CA SER A 394 -23.55 3.06 9.03
C SER A 394 -24.43 3.92 8.14
N ASP A 395 -25.58 3.39 7.71
CA ASP A 395 -26.65 4.15 7.04
C ASP A 395 -27.44 5.05 8.02
N ASN A 396 -27.17 4.91 9.33
CA ASN A 396 -27.78 5.73 10.38
C ASN A 396 -26.93 6.98 10.64
N ALA A 397 -27.35 8.12 10.11
CA ALA A 397 -26.78 9.42 10.41
C ALA A 397 -27.27 9.94 11.77
N GLU A 398 -26.37 10.30 12.67
CA GLU A 398 -26.71 10.82 13.99
C GLU A 398 -26.82 12.35 13.96
N MET A 399 -27.83 12.92 14.63
CA MET A 399 -27.97 14.38 14.78
C MET A 399 -27.46 14.81 16.16
N VAL A 400 -26.46 15.69 16.19
CA VAL A 400 -25.87 16.24 17.44
C VAL A 400 -25.84 17.76 17.34
N GLY A 401 -26.61 18.45 18.19
CA GLY A 401 -26.62 19.92 18.21
C GLY A 401 -27.08 20.57 16.90
N GLY A 402 -27.86 19.87 16.07
CA GLY A 402 -28.26 20.32 14.73
C GLY A 402 -27.27 19.99 13.62
N VAL A 403 -26.12 19.39 13.95
CA VAL A 403 -25.12 18.91 13.00
C VAL A 403 -25.35 17.44 12.71
N GLN A 404 -25.33 17.05 11.43
CA GLN A 404 -25.40 15.65 11.04
C GLN A 404 -24.01 15.00 11.12
N LEU A 405 -23.91 13.83 11.73
CA LEU A 405 -22.69 13.03 11.84
C LEU A 405 -22.85 11.74 11.04
N ILE A 406 -21.91 11.49 10.12
CA ILE A 406 -21.91 10.29 9.27
C ILE A 406 -20.55 9.58 9.29
N GLU A 407 -20.58 8.28 9.04
CA GLU A 407 -19.40 7.44 8.81
C GLU A 407 -19.58 6.64 7.52
N VAL A 408 -18.51 6.51 6.73
CA VAL A 408 -18.55 5.93 5.37
C VAL A 408 -17.83 4.59 5.24
N GLY A 409 -17.47 3.99 6.38
CA GLY A 409 -16.79 2.70 6.43
C GLY A 409 -15.32 2.78 6.02
N LYS A 410 -14.73 1.60 5.78
CA LYS A 410 -13.31 1.44 5.44
C LYS A 410 -13.09 0.65 4.15
N LYS A 411 -11.86 0.68 3.66
CA LYS A 411 -11.35 -0.06 2.49
C LYS A 411 -12.09 0.27 1.19
N GLY A 412 -12.80 1.40 1.16
CA GLY A 412 -13.60 1.83 0.02
C GLY A 412 -14.73 0.87 -0.36
N LYS A 413 -15.23 0.03 0.56
CA LYS A 413 -16.32 -0.93 0.30
C LYS A 413 -17.68 -0.27 0.07
N ALA A 414 -17.87 0.89 0.67
CA ALA A 414 -19.06 1.72 0.54
C ALA A 414 -18.66 3.17 0.27
N ALA A 415 -19.63 3.98 -0.15
CA ALA A 415 -19.50 5.42 -0.27
C ALA A 415 -20.80 6.10 0.19
N GLY A 416 -20.67 7.22 0.90
CA GLY A 416 -21.80 8.01 1.34
C GLY A 416 -22.32 8.91 0.24
N VAL A 417 -23.56 8.71 -0.21
CA VAL A 417 -24.25 9.65 -1.10
C VAL A 417 -25.01 10.67 -0.27
N ILE A 418 -24.67 11.95 -0.44
CA ILE A 418 -25.25 13.06 0.32
C ILE A 418 -25.96 13.99 -0.67
N GLY A 419 -27.26 14.23 -0.48
CA GLY A 419 -28.00 15.24 -1.23
C GLY A 419 -28.16 16.52 -0.41
N LEU A 420 -27.80 17.66 -0.99
CA LEU A 420 -27.96 18.98 -0.37
C LEU A 420 -29.22 19.70 -0.89
N TYR A 421 -30.11 20.04 0.04
CA TYR A 421 -31.40 20.68 -0.20
C TYR A 421 -31.59 21.89 0.72
N PRO A 422 -30.81 22.98 0.57
CA PRO A 422 -30.89 24.12 1.50
C PRO A 422 -32.28 24.79 1.55
N ASP A 423 -33.12 24.57 0.53
CA ASP A 423 -34.50 25.07 0.47
C ASP A 423 -35.51 24.15 1.22
N ASP A 424 -35.12 22.94 1.63
CA ASP A 424 -35.91 21.99 2.42
C ASP A 424 -35.58 22.16 3.91
N ALA A 425 -36.39 22.94 4.62
CA ALA A 425 -36.14 23.25 6.03
C ALA A 425 -36.24 22.03 6.97
N GLU A 426 -36.93 20.97 6.56
CA GLU A 426 -37.11 19.76 7.37
C GLU A 426 -35.97 18.77 7.14
N ASN A 427 -35.56 18.58 5.87
CA ASN A 427 -34.52 17.64 5.48
C ASN A 427 -33.47 18.29 4.57
N PRO A 428 -32.69 19.27 5.07
CA PRO A 428 -31.74 20.03 4.26
C PRO A 428 -30.55 19.19 3.77
N VAL A 429 -30.30 18.06 4.42
CA VAL A 429 -29.28 17.08 4.04
C VAL A 429 -29.91 15.69 4.09
N ARG A 430 -29.77 14.94 3.00
CA ARG A 430 -30.16 13.53 2.93
C ARG A 430 -28.92 12.69 2.73
N PHE A 431 -28.88 11.52 3.35
CA PHE A 431 -27.73 10.64 3.34
C PHE A 431 -28.17 9.21 3.08
N GLU A 432 -27.37 8.50 2.30
CA GLU A 432 -27.44 7.05 2.13
C GLU A 432 -26.02 6.50 2.04
N LEU A 433 -25.73 5.45 2.80
CA LEU A 433 -24.50 4.69 2.65
C LEU A 433 -24.69 3.60 1.58
N VAL A 434 -23.95 3.74 0.47
CA VAL A 434 -24.10 2.87 -0.69
C VAL A 434 -22.98 1.82 -0.73
N PRO A 435 -23.30 0.51 -0.59
CA PRO A 435 -22.31 -0.54 -0.79
C PRO A 435 -21.93 -0.65 -2.28
N LEU A 436 -20.64 -0.69 -2.57
CA LEU A 436 -20.11 -0.74 -3.93
C LEU A 436 -19.99 -2.19 -4.42
N SER A 437 -21.14 -2.85 -4.63
CA SER A 437 -21.20 -4.22 -5.12
C SER A 437 -21.15 -4.31 -6.65
N GLY A 438 -20.66 -5.44 -7.17
CA GLY A 438 -20.68 -5.73 -8.61
C GLY A 438 -22.09 -5.93 -9.18
N GLU A 439 -23.08 -6.22 -8.33
CA GLU A 439 -24.49 -6.35 -8.73
C GLU A 439 -25.13 -4.98 -9.01
N LEU A 440 -24.68 -3.93 -8.32
CA LEU A 440 -25.18 -2.56 -8.48
C LEU A 440 -24.36 -1.72 -9.44
N PHE A 441 -23.05 -1.98 -9.52
CA PHE A 441 -22.10 -1.13 -10.22
C PHE A 441 -21.15 -2.00 -11.06
N SER A 442 -21.16 -1.76 -12.37
CA SER A 442 -20.15 -2.31 -13.27
C SER A 442 -18.78 -1.68 -13.00
N ASP A 443 -17.71 -2.32 -13.47
CA ASP A 443 -16.39 -1.74 -13.40
C ASP A 443 -16.18 -0.69 -14.52
N SER A 444 -15.51 0.41 -14.18
CA SER A 444 -15.21 1.51 -15.11
C SER A 444 -13.93 1.24 -15.89
N GLU A 445 -14.03 1.28 -17.22
CA GLU A 445 -12.88 1.13 -18.13
C GLU A 445 -11.75 2.11 -17.80
N ARG A 446 -12.09 3.37 -17.48
CA ARG A 446 -11.07 4.38 -17.17
C ARG A 446 -10.30 4.06 -15.89
N MET A 447 -10.99 3.56 -14.86
CA MET A 447 -10.33 3.16 -13.60
C MET A 447 -9.49 1.89 -13.79
N THR A 448 -9.92 0.97 -14.66
CA THR A 448 -9.10 -0.18 -15.08
C THR A 448 -7.83 0.28 -15.80
N GLN A 449 -7.90 1.30 -16.66
CA GLN A 449 -6.72 1.86 -17.32
C GLN A 449 -5.75 2.51 -16.33
N LEU A 450 -6.25 3.18 -15.29
CA LEU A 450 -5.39 3.71 -14.21
C LEU A 450 -4.68 2.58 -13.45
N MET A 451 -5.40 1.50 -13.15
CA MET A 451 -4.81 0.31 -12.53
C MET A 451 -3.75 -0.34 -13.44
N GLN A 452 -3.99 -0.44 -14.75
CA GLN A 452 -2.98 -0.90 -15.69
C GLN A 452 -1.74 -0.01 -15.66
N GLY A 453 -1.91 1.32 -15.69
CA GLY A 453 -0.81 2.28 -15.58
C GLY A 453 -0.03 2.13 -14.27
N TYR A 454 -0.72 1.86 -13.15
CA TYR A 454 -0.09 1.56 -11.88
C TYR A 454 0.79 0.29 -11.94
N GLN A 455 0.26 -0.81 -12.49
CA GLN A 455 1.02 -2.06 -12.66
C GLN A 455 2.23 -1.88 -13.58
N ASP A 456 2.06 -1.11 -14.67
CA ASP A 456 3.16 -0.77 -15.59
C ASP A 456 4.26 0.03 -14.86
N ARG A 457 3.87 0.94 -13.95
CA ARG A 457 4.83 1.68 -13.12
C ARG A 457 5.57 0.78 -12.14
N LEU A 458 4.86 -0.11 -11.42
CA LEU A 458 5.50 -1.10 -10.54
C LEU A 458 6.56 -1.91 -11.29
N LYS A 459 6.21 -2.32 -12.52
CA LYS A 459 7.11 -3.03 -13.40
C LYS A 459 8.31 -2.18 -13.82
N SER A 460 8.06 -0.97 -14.35
CA SER A 460 9.12 -0.11 -14.91
C SER A 460 10.10 0.43 -13.87
N GLU A 461 9.61 0.68 -12.65
CA GLU A 461 10.41 1.13 -11.51
C GLU A 461 11.01 -0.08 -10.75
N ALA A 462 10.73 -1.31 -11.20
CA ALA A 462 11.20 -2.58 -10.65
C ALA A 462 11.02 -2.66 -9.13
N ILE A 463 9.85 -2.25 -8.62
CA ILE A 463 9.57 -2.11 -7.19
C ILE A 463 9.82 -3.42 -6.44
N ALA A 464 9.31 -4.54 -6.97
CA ALA A 464 9.51 -5.87 -6.41
C ALA A 464 10.98 -6.31 -6.28
N LYS A 465 11.89 -5.67 -7.02
CA LYS A 465 13.34 -5.87 -6.92
C LYS A 465 14.01 -4.84 -6.01
N ASN A 466 13.61 -3.57 -6.13
CA ASN A 466 14.30 -2.43 -5.55
C ASN A 466 13.95 -2.15 -4.09
N ASP A 467 12.80 -2.63 -3.60
CA ASP A 467 12.37 -2.46 -2.20
C ASP A 467 13.22 -3.29 -1.19
N GLY A 468 14.27 -3.97 -1.69
CA GLY A 468 15.25 -4.68 -0.88
C GLY A 468 14.91 -6.16 -0.70
N THR A 469 15.85 -6.86 -0.06
CA THR A 469 15.70 -8.26 0.33
C THR A 469 16.31 -8.47 1.70
N GLU A 470 15.76 -9.42 2.45
CA GLU A 470 16.35 -9.86 3.71
C GLU A 470 16.69 -11.35 3.66
N PRO A 471 17.75 -11.80 4.36
CA PRO A 471 17.95 -13.22 4.62
C PRO A 471 16.71 -13.78 5.33
N HIS A 472 16.32 -15.01 5.01
CA HIS A 472 15.27 -15.68 5.79
C HIS A 472 15.70 -15.73 7.27
N PRO A 473 14.83 -15.48 8.27
CA PRO A 473 15.22 -15.39 9.68
C PRO A 473 15.95 -16.63 10.22
N SER A 474 15.70 -17.79 9.62
CA SER A 474 16.38 -19.02 9.98
C SER A 474 17.80 -19.16 9.40
N GLY A 475 18.17 -18.36 8.40
CA GLY A 475 19.39 -18.48 7.60
C GLY A 475 19.34 -19.58 6.53
N ALA A 476 18.20 -20.28 6.40
CA ALA A 476 17.98 -21.28 5.34
C ALA A 476 17.59 -20.61 4.01
N ILE A 477 17.73 -21.36 2.92
CA ILE A 477 17.41 -20.91 1.56
C ILE A 477 16.38 -21.84 0.89
N TYR A 478 15.59 -21.25 -0.01
CA TYR A 478 14.55 -21.97 -0.75
C TYR A 478 15.16 -22.83 -1.85
N VAL A 479 14.66 -24.04 -2.04
CA VAL A 479 15.14 -25.01 -3.03
C VAL A 479 14.08 -25.35 -4.11
N GLY A 480 12.82 -24.99 -3.87
CA GLY A 480 11.70 -25.23 -4.75
C GLY A 480 11.09 -26.63 -4.63
N ALA A 481 9.79 -26.73 -4.91
CA ALA A 481 8.98 -27.94 -4.76
C ALA A 481 9.49 -29.11 -5.61
N ALA A 482 10.13 -28.84 -6.75
CA ALA A 482 10.71 -29.88 -7.60
C ALA A 482 11.77 -30.70 -6.84
N LYS A 483 12.57 -30.05 -5.98
CA LYS A 483 13.57 -30.73 -5.15
C LYS A 483 12.91 -31.64 -4.11
N CYS A 484 11.83 -31.17 -3.49
CA CYS A 484 11.05 -31.99 -2.56
C CYS A 484 10.43 -33.22 -3.24
N GLY A 485 9.97 -33.06 -4.49
CA GLY A 485 9.34 -34.13 -5.29
C GLY A 485 10.26 -35.27 -5.71
N GLU A 486 11.58 -35.13 -5.53
CA GLU A 486 12.55 -36.23 -5.76
C GLU A 486 12.37 -37.37 -4.74
N CYS A 487 12.02 -37.03 -3.49
CA CYS A 487 11.75 -38.00 -2.41
C CYS A 487 10.25 -38.08 -2.10
N HIS A 488 9.57 -36.93 -1.98
CA HIS A 488 8.17 -36.83 -1.55
C HIS A 488 7.19 -36.87 -2.72
N THR A 489 7.24 -37.94 -3.50
CA THR A 489 6.47 -38.07 -4.76
C THR A 489 4.96 -37.99 -4.56
N LYS A 490 4.42 -38.48 -3.43
CA LYS A 490 2.98 -38.49 -3.15
C LYS A 490 2.51 -37.10 -2.74
N ALA A 491 3.23 -36.45 -1.81
CA ALA A 491 2.91 -35.09 -1.38
C ALA A 491 3.03 -34.10 -2.56
N TYR A 492 4.07 -34.24 -3.37
CA TYR A 492 4.27 -33.43 -4.58
C TYR A 492 3.11 -33.59 -5.58
N ALA A 493 2.61 -34.82 -5.78
CA ALA A 493 1.46 -35.07 -6.65
C ALA A 493 0.16 -34.44 -6.12
N ILE A 494 -0.04 -34.40 -4.80
CA ILE A 494 -1.17 -33.68 -4.19
C ILE A 494 -1.03 -32.19 -4.47
N TRP A 495 0.09 -31.58 -4.05
CA TRP A 495 0.34 -30.14 -4.21
C TRP A 495 0.18 -29.67 -5.66
N LYS A 496 0.75 -30.40 -6.63
CA LYS A 496 0.75 -30.04 -8.05
C LYS A 496 -0.66 -29.87 -8.63
N ASN A 497 -1.66 -30.53 -8.05
CA ASN A 497 -3.05 -30.45 -8.51
C ASN A 497 -3.87 -29.38 -7.76
N THR A 498 -3.27 -28.66 -6.81
CA THR A 498 -3.94 -27.60 -6.04
C THR A 498 -3.86 -26.24 -6.76
N PRO A 499 -4.75 -25.29 -6.44
CA PRO A 499 -4.61 -23.91 -6.89
C PRO A 499 -3.28 -23.25 -6.49
N HIS A 500 -2.67 -23.67 -5.38
CA HIS A 500 -1.39 -23.13 -4.91
C HIS A 500 -0.25 -23.35 -5.91
N ALA A 501 -0.19 -24.51 -6.57
CA ALA A 501 0.81 -24.78 -7.61
C ALA A 501 0.70 -23.83 -8.82
N HIS A 502 -0.48 -23.26 -9.04
CA HIS A 502 -0.78 -22.34 -10.14
C HIS A 502 -1.04 -20.91 -9.67
N ALA A 503 -0.66 -20.57 -8.44
CA ALA A 503 -0.98 -19.28 -7.86
C ALA A 503 -0.38 -18.13 -8.69
N PHE A 504 0.89 -18.21 -9.10
CA PHE A 504 1.51 -17.20 -9.94
C PHE A 504 0.80 -16.99 -11.28
N GLU A 505 0.39 -18.09 -11.96
CA GLU A 505 -0.37 -18.03 -13.22
C GLU A 505 -1.70 -17.26 -13.06
N SER A 506 -2.31 -17.31 -11.87
CA SER A 506 -3.58 -16.62 -11.61
C SER A 506 -3.46 -15.09 -11.49
N LEU A 507 -2.24 -14.54 -11.54
CA LEU A 507 -1.98 -13.09 -11.59
C LEU A 507 -1.89 -12.54 -13.01
N ASP A 508 -1.77 -13.39 -14.01
CA ASP A 508 -1.69 -12.99 -15.41
C ASP A 508 -2.92 -13.52 -16.18
N PRO A 509 -3.79 -12.62 -16.67
CA PRO A 509 -5.01 -13.03 -17.37
C PRO A 509 -4.74 -13.81 -18.67
N SER A 510 -3.53 -13.77 -19.22
CA SER A 510 -3.17 -14.56 -20.41
C SER A 510 -3.20 -16.08 -20.17
N PHE A 511 -3.07 -16.54 -18.92
CA PHE A 511 -3.20 -17.96 -18.56
C PHE A 511 -4.65 -18.43 -18.47
N GLN A 512 -5.64 -17.53 -18.50
CA GLN A 512 -7.08 -17.84 -18.47
C GLN A 512 -7.48 -18.81 -17.34
N ARG A 513 -6.81 -18.70 -16.18
CA ARG A 513 -7.16 -19.47 -14.98
C ARG A 513 -8.59 -19.11 -14.55
N LYS A 514 -9.34 -20.06 -14.00
CA LYS A 514 -10.71 -19.83 -13.54
C LYS A 514 -10.80 -18.55 -12.68
N GLY A 515 -11.69 -17.63 -13.07
CA GLY A 515 -11.88 -16.35 -12.39
C GLY A 515 -10.93 -15.23 -12.82
N PHE A 516 -10.14 -15.41 -13.90
CA PHE A 516 -9.27 -14.37 -14.46
C PHE A 516 -10.04 -13.11 -14.90
N GLU A 517 -11.34 -13.20 -15.17
CA GLU A 517 -12.19 -12.08 -15.56
C GLU A 517 -12.15 -10.94 -14.54
N ARG A 518 -11.95 -11.26 -13.26
CA ARG A 518 -11.81 -10.29 -12.16
C ARG A 518 -10.58 -9.38 -12.31
N LEU A 519 -9.58 -9.82 -13.08
CA LEU A 519 -8.37 -9.03 -13.34
C LEU A 519 -8.61 -7.97 -14.42
N GLN A 520 -9.71 -8.07 -15.18
CA GLN A 520 -10.05 -7.10 -16.23
C GLN A 520 -8.94 -6.88 -17.26
N GLY A 521 -8.17 -7.93 -17.56
CA GLY A 521 -7.03 -7.85 -18.48
C GLY A 521 -5.76 -7.26 -17.87
N VAL A 522 -5.76 -6.90 -16.58
CA VAL A 522 -4.60 -6.35 -15.87
C VAL A 522 -3.69 -7.48 -15.39
N ASN A 523 -2.43 -7.43 -15.80
CA ASN A 523 -1.38 -8.33 -15.30
C ASN A 523 -0.82 -7.81 -13.96
N LYS A 524 -0.80 -8.69 -12.95
CA LYS A 524 -0.34 -8.39 -11.57
C LYS A 524 0.93 -9.15 -11.17
N THR A 525 1.66 -9.77 -12.10
CA THR A 525 2.86 -10.59 -11.82
C THR A 525 4.08 -9.78 -11.38
N PHE A 526 3.95 -8.46 -11.28
CA PHE A 526 5.00 -7.53 -10.84
C PHE A 526 4.60 -6.76 -9.57
N ASP A 527 3.43 -7.04 -9.01
CA ASP A 527 2.91 -6.39 -7.81
C ASP A 527 3.38 -7.11 -6.54
N PRO A 528 4.23 -6.50 -5.69
CA PRO A 528 4.69 -7.13 -4.45
C PRO A 528 3.55 -7.59 -3.55
N GLU A 529 2.43 -6.86 -3.51
CA GLU A 529 1.27 -7.22 -2.70
C GLU A 529 0.55 -8.46 -3.22
N CYS A 530 0.60 -8.70 -4.53
CA CYS A 530 0.03 -9.91 -5.13
C CYS A 530 1.03 -11.08 -5.10
N ILE A 531 2.30 -10.81 -5.42
CA ILE A 531 3.36 -11.83 -5.50
C ILE A 531 3.55 -12.50 -4.14
N ALA A 532 3.52 -11.75 -3.03
CA ALA A 532 3.84 -12.29 -1.71
C ALA A 532 2.96 -13.48 -1.28
N CYS A 533 1.74 -13.59 -1.77
CA CYS A 533 0.83 -14.71 -1.54
C CYS A 533 0.81 -15.75 -2.67
N HIS A 534 1.36 -15.41 -3.85
CA HIS A 534 1.22 -16.19 -5.09
C HIS A 534 2.51 -16.87 -5.54
N VAL A 535 3.62 -16.66 -4.83
CA VAL A 535 4.92 -17.28 -5.09
C VAL A 535 5.57 -17.76 -3.79
N THR A 536 6.72 -18.43 -3.92
CA THR A 536 7.49 -18.91 -2.76
C THR A 536 8.65 -17.98 -2.41
N GLY A 537 8.90 -17.82 -1.12
CA GLY A 537 10.03 -17.03 -0.61
C GLY A 537 9.76 -15.53 -0.46
N TRP A 538 8.52 -15.19 -0.11
CA TRP A 538 8.11 -13.85 0.27
C TRP A 538 7.39 -13.90 1.63
N ASP A 539 7.46 -12.82 2.40
CA ASP A 539 6.62 -12.60 3.56
C ASP A 539 5.25 -12.05 3.11
N PRO A 540 4.12 -12.75 3.33
CA PRO A 540 2.81 -12.30 2.86
C PRO A 540 2.26 -11.05 3.56
N GLU A 541 2.70 -10.77 4.79
CA GLU A 541 2.17 -9.66 5.59
C GLU A 541 3.01 -8.39 5.37
N GLU A 542 4.34 -8.56 5.26
CA GLU A 542 5.28 -7.48 5.01
C GLU A 542 5.57 -7.23 3.53
N TYR A 543 5.12 -8.13 2.65
CA TYR A 543 5.34 -8.07 1.20
C TYR A 543 6.83 -7.93 0.86
N LEU A 544 7.65 -8.64 1.62
CA LEU A 544 9.10 -8.59 1.57
C LEU A 544 9.63 -9.84 0.87
N ARG A 545 10.53 -9.66 -0.09
CA ARG A 545 11.25 -10.77 -0.73
C ARG A 545 12.39 -11.25 0.15
N TYR A 546 12.51 -12.56 0.38
CA TYR A 546 13.73 -13.12 0.94
C TYR A 546 14.82 -13.25 -0.13
N GLU A 547 16.10 -13.19 0.26
CA GLU A 547 17.23 -13.23 -0.69
C GLU A 547 17.20 -14.41 -1.69
N SER A 548 16.78 -15.59 -1.24
CA SER A 548 16.63 -16.79 -2.08
C SER A 548 15.20 -17.01 -2.61
N GLY A 549 14.32 -16.04 -2.41
CA GLY A 549 12.92 -16.11 -2.81
C GLY A 549 12.67 -15.80 -4.28
N PHE A 550 11.44 -16.05 -4.72
CA PHE A 550 11.03 -15.81 -6.10
C PHE A 550 11.37 -14.40 -6.60
N VAL A 551 11.89 -14.32 -7.82
CA VAL A 551 11.97 -13.08 -8.58
C VAL A 551 11.54 -13.37 -10.02
N ASN A 552 10.83 -12.42 -10.62
CA ASN A 552 10.49 -12.51 -12.03
C ASN A 552 11.77 -12.51 -12.87
N GLU A 553 11.85 -13.36 -13.90
CA GLU A 553 13.04 -13.51 -14.75
C GLU A 553 13.45 -12.18 -15.41
N GLU A 554 12.48 -11.30 -15.67
CA GLU A 554 12.72 -9.96 -16.23
C GLU A 554 13.55 -9.07 -15.29
N PHE A 555 13.52 -9.34 -13.99
CA PHE A 555 14.22 -8.60 -12.96
C PHE A 555 15.49 -9.28 -12.45
N ALA A 556 15.77 -10.51 -12.89
CA ALA A 556 16.95 -11.26 -12.45
C ALA A 556 18.26 -10.51 -12.74
N ALA A 557 19.13 -10.42 -11.73
CA ALA A 557 20.44 -9.77 -11.82
C ALA A 557 21.49 -10.65 -12.52
N ASP A 558 21.37 -11.96 -12.40
CA ASP A 558 22.29 -12.95 -12.98
C ASP A 558 21.57 -14.25 -13.38
N ASP A 559 22.33 -15.22 -13.89
CA ASP A 559 21.77 -16.50 -14.33
C ASP A 559 21.25 -17.37 -13.17
N ALA A 560 21.71 -17.14 -11.93
CA ALA A 560 21.20 -17.87 -10.77
C ALA A 560 19.80 -17.35 -10.40
N GLU A 561 19.60 -16.03 -10.39
CA GLU A 561 18.28 -15.43 -10.14
C GLU A 561 17.27 -15.77 -11.24
N LYS A 562 17.68 -15.92 -12.51
CA LYS A 562 16.77 -16.32 -13.59
C LYS A 562 16.10 -17.66 -13.33
N LEU A 563 16.78 -18.57 -12.64
CA LEU A 563 16.23 -19.88 -12.29
C LEU A 563 15.13 -19.76 -11.23
N LEU A 564 15.14 -18.72 -10.40
CA LEU A 564 14.19 -18.58 -9.29
C LEU A 564 12.74 -18.47 -9.76
N GLN A 565 12.47 -17.87 -10.92
CA GLN A 565 11.11 -17.88 -11.48
C GLN A 565 10.64 -19.32 -11.74
N GLY A 566 11.46 -20.13 -12.41
CA GLY A 566 11.12 -21.52 -12.71
C GLY A 566 11.08 -22.42 -11.48
N LEU A 567 11.89 -22.10 -10.46
CA LEU A 567 11.97 -22.88 -9.23
C LEU A 567 10.86 -22.55 -8.23
N LEU A 568 10.46 -21.28 -8.13
CA LEU A 568 9.67 -20.74 -7.01
C LEU A 568 8.34 -20.11 -7.42
N ALA A 569 7.94 -20.19 -8.70
CA ALA A 569 6.60 -19.79 -9.13
C ALA A 569 5.53 -20.64 -8.43
N GLY A 570 4.48 -19.99 -7.94
CA GLY A 570 3.41 -20.61 -7.17
C GLY A 570 3.68 -20.64 -5.66
N ASN A 571 2.63 -20.90 -4.89
CA ASN A 571 2.72 -21.10 -3.44
C ASN A 571 3.12 -22.57 -3.19
N GLN A 572 4.37 -22.82 -2.79
CA GLN A 572 4.96 -24.17 -2.76
C GLN A 572 5.03 -24.76 -1.35
N CYS A 573 5.58 -25.99 -1.26
CA CYS A 573 5.80 -26.70 0.01
C CYS A 573 6.49 -25.82 1.07
N GLU A 574 7.48 -25.03 0.64
CA GLU A 574 8.33 -24.24 1.53
C GLU A 574 7.62 -23.04 2.16
N ASN A 575 6.48 -22.58 1.63
CA ASN A 575 5.67 -21.56 2.30
C ASN A 575 4.90 -22.14 3.51
N CYS A 576 4.67 -23.45 3.54
CA CYS A 576 4.11 -24.15 4.70
C CYS A 576 5.22 -24.67 5.63
N HIS A 577 6.23 -25.31 5.06
CA HIS A 577 7.25 -26.07 5.78
C HIS A 577 8.53 -25.30 6.09
N GLY A 578 8.68 -24.08 5.56
CA GLY A 578 9.93 -23.32 5.61
C GLY A 578 10.91 -23.71 4.49
N PRO A 579 12.03 -22.99 4.35
CA PRO A 579 13.03 -23.26 3.32
C PRO A 579 13.72 -24.62 3.52
N GLY A 580 13.87 -25.38 2.43
CA GLY A 580 14.17 -26.81 2.46
C GLY A 580 15.65 -27.20 2.38
N ASN A 581 16.60 -26.28 2.16
CA ASN A 581 18.00 -26.66 1.93
C ASN A 581 18.60 -27.47 3.09
N ARG A 582 18.37 -27.05 4.34
CA ARG A 582 18.88 -27.76 5.52
C ARG A 582 18.24 -29.12 5.71
N HIS A 583 16.96 -29.24 5.38
CA HIS A 583 16.28 -30.53 5.39
C HIS A 583 16.99 -31.52 4.46
N VAL A 584 17.29 -31.10 3.23
CA VAL A 584 18.03 -31.92 2.26
C VAL A 584 19.42 -32.26 2.78
N GLU A 585 20.18 -31.28 3.31
CA GLU A 585 21.51 -31.50 3.88
C GLU A 585 21.48 -32.51 5.04
N TYR A 586 20.47 -32.46 5.91
CA TYR A 586 20.32 -33.43 7.00
C TYR A 586 19.97 -34.84 6.52
N ILE A 587 19.16 -34.97 5.46
CA ILE A 587 18.89 -36.28 4.85
C ILE A 587 20.17 -36.86 4.22
N GLU A 588 20.94 -36.05 3.50
CA GLU A 588 22.22 -36.47 2.91
C GLU A 588 23.25 -36.88 3.97
N ALA A 589 23.17 -36.28 5.17
CA ALA A 589 23.97 -36.63 6.33
C ALA A 589 23.40 -37.80 7.18
N ASP A 590 22.33 -38.48 6.72
CA ASP A 590 21.59 -39.53 7.43
C ASP A 590 21.07 -39.11 8.83
N ASN A 591 20.83 -37.80 9.02
CA ASN A 591 20.29 -37.23 10.25
C ASN A 591 18.79 -36.97 10.13
N LYS A 592 18.02 -38.06 10.09
CA LYS A 592 16.55 -38.01 9.91
C LYS A 592 15.82 -37.22 10.98
N VAL A 593 16.30 -37.25 12.23
CA VAL A 593 15.66 -36.53 13.34
C VAL A 593 15.76 -35.02 13.12
N ALA A 594 16.93 -34.51 12.74
CA ALA A 594 17.10 -33.10 12.41
C ALA A 594 16.29 -32.72 11.16
N ALA A 595 16.32 -33.55 10.12
CA ALA A 595 15.54 -33.33 8.89
C ALA A 595 14.04 -33.19 9.16
N ILE A 596 13.46 -34.08 9.97
CA ILE A 596 12.03 -34.02 10.35
C ILE A 596 11.74 -32.73 11.10
N ASN A 597 12.57 -32.38 12.09
CA ASN A 597 12.35 -31.19 12.89
C ASN A 597 12.44 -29.89 12.09
N GLU A 598 13.24 -29.86 11.01
CA GLU A 598 13.40 -28.68 10.15
C GLU A 598 12.10 -28.30 9.43
N VAL A 599 11.34 -29.28 8.95
CA VAL A 599 10.14 -29.06 8.10
C VAL A 599 8.83 -29.40 8.81
N LYS A 600 8.87 -29.71 10.10
CA LYS A 600 7.68 -30.11 10.86
C LYS A 600 6.76 -28.93 11.08
N VAL A 601 5.51 -29.08 10.66
CA VAL A 601 4.43 -28.12 10.88
C VAL A 601 3.32 -28.78 11.70
N THR A 602 2.95 -28.18 12.83
CA THR A 602 1.76 -28.58 13.59
C THR A 602 0.51 -28.00 12.96
N LEU A 603 -0.67 -28.58 13.25
CA LEU A 603 -1.92 -28.07 12.70
C LEU A 603 -2.19 -26.59 13.09
N LEU A 604 -1.84 -26.21 14.32
CA LEU A 604 -1.95 -24.83 14.78
C LEU A 604 -1.04 -23.89 13.99
N GLN A 605 0.20 -24.30 13.70
CA GLN A 605 1.10 -23.51 12.87
C GLN A 605 0.60 -23.43 11.42
N ALA A 606 0.06 -24.52 10.88
CA ALA A 606 -0.52 -24.53 9.54
C ALA A 606 -1.67 -23.53 9.42
N GLU A 607 -2.57 -23.48 10.42
CA GLU A 607 -3.67 -22.50 10.45
C GLU A 607 -3.14 -21.05 10.46
N GLN A 608 -2.14 -20.77 11.29
CA GLN A 608 -1.50 -19.45 11.34
C GLN A 608 -0.87 -19.07 10.00
N ILE A 609 -0.17 -20.00 9.35
CA ILE A 609 0.44 -19.79 8.02
C ILE A 609 -0.63 -19.53 6.97
N CYS A 610 -1.70 -20.32 6.94
CA CYS A 610 -2.78 -20.12 5.99
C CYS A 610 -3.41 -18.72 6.14
N ASN A 611 -3.61 -18.26 7.37
CA ASN A 611 -4.23 -16.95 7.65
C ASN A 611 -3.37 -15.75 7.24
N LYS A 612 -2.08 -15.93 6.95
CA LYS A 612 -1.24 -14.85 6.38
C LYS A 612 -1.66 -14.44 4.98
N CYS A 613 -2.18 -15.39 4.20
CA CYS A 613 -2.66 -15.14 2.83
C CYS A 613 -4.19 -15.20 2.74
N HIS A 614 -4.83 -16.06 3.54
CA HIS A 614 -6.28 -16.25 3.57
C HIS A 614 -6.95 -15.42 4.66
N ASP A 615 -6.84 -14.11 4.55
CA ASP A 615 -7.56 -13.19 5.42
C ASP A 615 -8.96 -12.86 4.88
N GLY A 616 -9.69 -12.02 5.63
CA GLY A 616 -11.04 -11.59 5.26
C GLY A 616 -11.12 -10.76 3.98
N ASP A 617 -10.00 -10.24 3.46
CA ASP A 617 -9.97 -9.52 2.19
C ASP A 617 -9.64 -10.48 1.05
N ASN A 618 -8.52 -11.20 1.15
CA ASN A 618 -7.97 -12.06 0.12
C ASN A 618 -8.82 -13.31 -0.11
N SER A 619 -9.41 -13.86 0.96
CA SER A 619 -10.20 -15.10 0.91
C SER A 619 -11.36 -15.09 1.92
N PRO A 620 -12.37 -14.22 1.78
CA PRO A 620 -13.46 -14.06 2.74
C PRO A 620 -14.28 -15.34 3.02
N GLY A 621 -14.28 -16.29 2.08
CA GLY A 621 -14.94 -17.60 2.24
C GLY A 621 -14.07 -18.68 2.88
N PHE A 622 -12.85 -18.33 3.30
CA PHE A 622 -11.89 -19.28 3.86
C PHE A 622 -12.43 -19.91 5.15
N LYS A 623 -12.28 -21.23 5.22
CA LYS A 623 -12.57 -22.02 6.43
C LYS A 623 -11.46 -23.07 6.54
N PHE A 624 -10.59 -22.90 7.52
CA PHE A 624 -9.36 -23.68 7.63
C PHE A 624 -9.63 -25.19 7.55
N GLU A 625 -10.60 -25.71 8.29
CA GLU A 625 -10.89 -27.15 8.35
C GLU A 625 -11.33 -27.70 6.99
N LYS A 626 -12.02 -26.91 6.17
CA LYS A 626 -12.47 -27.34 4.84
C LYS A 626 -11.31 -27.32 3.85
N TYR A 627 -10.55 -26.23 3.83
CA TYR A 627 -9.44 -26.04 2.88
C TYR A 627 -8.26 -26.95 3.21
N TRP A 628 -8.07 -27.28 4.49
CA TRP A 628 -7.03 -28.22 4.93
C TRP A 628 -7.20 -29.61 4.29
N GLU A 629 -8.42 -30.08 4.09
CA GLU A 629 -8.69 -31.38 3.46
C GLU A 629 -8.16 -31.46 2.03
N ASP A 630 -8.09 -30.34 1.32
CA ASP A 630 -7.62 -30.28 -0.07
C ASP A 630 -6.07 -30.34 -0.18
N VAL A 631 -5.36 -30.00 0.90
CA VAL A 631 -3.89 -29.89 0.91
C VAL A 631 -3.20 -30.86 1.86
N LYS A 632 -3.90 -31.42 2.83
CA LYS A 632 -3.29 -32.28 3.85
C LYS A 632 -2.66 -33.52 3.22
N HIS A 633 -1.46 -33.81 3.67
CA HIS A 633 -0.72 -34.99 3.30
C HIS A 633 0.07 -35.47 4.51
N TYR A 634 0.15 -36.79 4.67
CA TYR A 634 0.91 -37.40 5.76
C TYR A 634 2.26 -37.82 5.20
N GLY A 635 3.34 -37.16 5.65
CA GLY A 635 4.73 -37.40 5.25
C GLY A 635 5.20 -38.81 5.61
N THR A 636 4.81 -39.76 4.77
CA THR A 636 5.06 -41.21 4.89
C THR A 636 5.74 -41.76 3.64
N ASP A 637 6.14 -40.87 2.73
CA ASP A 637 7.01 -41.14 1.58
C ASP A 637 8.49 -40.98 1.92
#